data_AF-A0A953GCE9-F1
#
_entry.id   AF-A0A953GCE9-F1
#
_cell.length_a   1.000
_cell.length_b   1.000
_cell.length_c   1.000
_cell.angle_alpha   90.00
_cell.angle_beta   90.00
_cell.angle_gamma   90.00
#
_symmetry.space_group_name_H-M   'P 1'
#
loop_
_entity.id
_entity.type
_entity.pdbx_description
1 polymer ?
#
loop_
_entity_poly.entity_id
_entity_poly.type
_entity_poly.pdbx_seq_one_letter_code
_entity_poly.pdbx_strand_id
1 'polypeptide(L)'
;MQHIIPTYEALCDLHLLETARKIVTNKATAGGVDRKSAKSFTDQDLKKLHTELVQHKYVPEPHLAVKIPKGENAYRHLGLLTVRDKILQTAILLQIEPLIDQTFYPSSFAYRKGLGPVDASRKVFALIKSNQFSWAAKMDIKNFFDSVDHTLLATQLQKHISDPELFNLIMLCLKMGTVDWNNQWQDRLLGIPQGSILSPLMANLYLTELDRAIADEGAAYVRYADDFIVLTKNEKSAANIIGIVKQFVAEALHLELNEKSYVAPLRHGVEFLGIRFYNNHYTLASDKINSLKHKIDQAIEVDKGINGRKLRDVLEGIHRYYARMVHEKVLLPIDAHLLESIESFCTANKTAFSSALQLHKMLEGVWFITNTYKEKRHAEARRIVSALFQKGSAVLPEQIRIDQQSLIEAKKRAYEKLERRGFELLIHKSGVFLGKTYHHFTVKEKGELLFKAPLANVKHISILGEGVSVSGYALCYCAENNIPIDFYVTHGQPVARVYSMHTHDSDLLMKQLQALTNGKGHHIAYQLVVAKIKNQLNTIKYLTKNDVLDNACASFTEPLDVILQELDQIKPFKEELRITSGKLFAYEGRAAAIYWRFLVEKLAPVITFSGRERQGATDPVNVMLNYGYGILYARVWDALLKARLNPEISYLHAGQSDKPGLSFDLIEPFRQNCVDRVVYALLKRNEIPQITNGSLHEDSRKRLAEVILERLYTPISYRGERIYMQDVIRMQAVHLRNFICGKEKSFKPWIFKW
;
A
#
# COMPACT_ATOMS: atom_id res chain seq x y z
N MET A 1 8.30 47.95 6.66
CA MET A 1 8.13 46.68 5.92
C MET A 1 7.67 47.05 4.53
N GLN A 2 8.50 46.87 3.50
CA GLN A 2 8.06 47.07 2.12
C GLN A 2 6.86 46.15 1.86
N HIS A 3 5.78 46.69 1.29
CA HIS A 3 4.66 45.89 0.81
C HIS A 3 5.16 45.01 -0.33
N ILE A 4 5.58 43.78 -0.02
CA ILE A 4 5.97 42.80 -1.03
C ILE A 4 4.68 42.39 -1.72
N ILE A 5 4.51 42.83 -2.97
CA ILE A 5 3.45 42.36 -3.84
C ILE A 5 3.78 40.89 -4.17
N PRO A 6 2.89 39.92 -3.88
CA PRO A 6 3.15 38.53 -4.19
C PRO A 6 3.27 38.35 -5.70
N THR A 7 4.40 37.84 -6.15
CA THR A 7 4.69 37.62 -7.57
C THR A 7 5.40 36.29 -7.74
N TYR A 8 5.31 35.71 -8.94
CA TYR A 8 6.07 34.52 -9.28
C TYR A 8 7.58 34.80 -9.26
N GLU A 9 7.99 36.02 -9.65
CA GLU A 9 9.38 36.46 -9.58
C GLU A 9 9.92 36.47 -8.14
N ALA A 10 9.16 37.00 -7.18
CA ALA A 10 9.53 36.95 -5.76
C ALA A 10 9.60 35.51 -5.21
N LEU A 11 8.82 34.56 -5.77
CA LEU A 11 8.92 33.14 -5.44
C LEU A 11 10.23 32.50 -5.92
N CYS A 12 10.82 33.04 -6.98
CA CYS A 12 12.11 32.58 -7.50
C CYS A 12 13.30 33.03 -6.64
N ASP A 13 13.12 33.94 -5.67
CA ASP A 13 14.19 34.35 -4.77
C ASP A 13 14.69 33.16 -3.91
N LEU A 14 15.98 32.85 -4.07
CA LEU A 14 16.64 31.78 -3.33
C LEU A 14 16.58 32.02 -1.81
N HIS A 15 16.63 33.28 -1.34
CA HIS A 15 16.58 33.60 0.08
C HIS A 15 15.22 33.23 0.71
N LEU A 16 14.13 33.46 -0.03
CA LEU A 16 12.79 33.05 0.37
C LEU A 16 12.68 31.52 0.45
N LEU A 17 13.19 30.80 -0.55
CA LEU A 17 13.20 29.33 -0.56
C LEU A 17 14.06 28.75 0.59
N GLU A 18 15.17 29.39 0.95
CA GLU A 18 15.99 29.01 2.11
C GLU A 18 15.25 29.21 3.43
N THR A 19 14.53 30.31 3.56
CA THR A 19 13.71 30.60 4.75
C THR A 19 12.60 29.56 4.89
N ALA A 20 11.90 29.26 3.80
CA ALA A 20 10.90 28.20 3.75
C ALA A 20 11.48 26.82 4.11
N ARG A 21 12.68 26.49 3.60
CA ARG A 21 13.39 25.26 3.95
C ARG A 21 13.64 25.15 5.44
N LYS A 22 14.16 26.20 6.09
CA LYS A 22 14.41 26.22 7.55
C LYS A 22 13.14 25.94 8.35
N ILE A 23 12.00 26.49 7.93
CA ILE A 23 10.71 26.27 8.59
C ILE A 23 10.26 24.79 8.47
N VAL A 24 10.41 24.20 7.28
CA VAL A 24 10.00 22.80 7.02
C VAL A 24 10.90 21.80 7.74
N THR A 25 12.22 22.05 7.80
CA THR A 25 13.19 21.15 8.44
C THR A 25 13.09 21.16 9.96
N ASN A 26 12.80 22.31 10.59
CA ASN A 26 12.63 22.43 12.04
C ASN A 26 11.44 21.63 12.58
N LYS A 27 10.45 21.31 11.74
CA LYS A 27 9.24 20.56 12.14
C LYS A 27 9.37 19.04 12.00
N ALA A 28 10.55 18.50 11.64
CA ALA A 28 10.80 17.07 11.44
C ALA A 28 9.73 16.36 10.59
N THR A 29 9.27 17.01 9.52
CA THR A 29 8.14 16.54 8.72
C THR A 29 8.48 15.30 7.88
N ALA A 30 7.54 14.35 7.82
CA ALA A 30 7.64 13.18 6.93
C ALA A 30 7.46 13.61 5.47
N GLY A 31 8.13 12.94 4.53
CA GLY A 31 7.94 13.15 3.09
C GLY A 31 6.60 12.65 2.56
N GLY A 32 6.34 12.99 1.31
CA GLY A 32 5.18 12.52 0.56
C GLY A 32 5.58 11.30 -0.26
N VAL A 33 5.24 11.34 -1.55
CA VAL A 33 5.52 10.26 -2.52
C VAL A 33 7.01 9.98 -2.70
N ASP A 34 7.84 11.00 -2.47
CA ASP A 34 9.31 10.93 -2.51
C ASP A 34 9.91 10.15 -1.35
N ARG A 35 9.13 9.92 -0.28
CA ARG A 35 9.54 9.27 0.98
C ARG A 35 10.81 9.88 1.61
N LYS A 36 11.20 11.08 1.18
CA LYS A 36 12.35 11.80 1.72
C LYS A 36 11.94 12.46 3.02
N SER A 37 12.78 12.36 4.05
CA SER A 37 12.57 13.17 5.25
C SER A 37 13.08 14.58 5.03
N ALA A 38 12.58 15.55 5.79
CA ALA A 38 13.08 16.92 5.72
C ALA A 38 14.61 17.02 5.95
N LYS A 39 15.20 16.09 6.72
CA LYS A 39 16.65 16.00 6.96
C LYS A 39 17.47 15.59 5.73
N SER A 40 16.85 14.91 4.77
CA SER A 40 17.51 14.44 3.55
C SER A 40 17.48 15.44 2.39
N PHE A 41 16.89 16.62 2.58
CA PHE A 41 16.78 17.66 1.57
C PHE A 41 18.04 18.55 1.58
N THR A 42 18.83 18.46 0.52
CA THR A 42 20.16 19.08 0.42
C THR A 42 20.11 20.49 -0.19
N ASP A 43 21.21 21.24 -0.10
CA ASP A 43 21.36 22.51 -0.81
C ASP A 43 21.31 22.32 -2.34
N GLN A 44 21.71 21.15 -2.84
CA GLN A 44 21.61 20.81 -4.26
C GLN A 44 20.15 20.60 -4.69
N ASP A 45 19.33 19.97 -3.84
CA ASP A 45 17.89 19.84 -4.08
C ASP A 45 17.22 21.22 -4.10
N LEU A 46 17.64 22.15 -3.23
CA LEU A 46 17.15 23.53 -3.20
C LEU A 46 17.53 24.31 -4.47
N LYS A 47 18.79 24.20 -4.91
CA LYS A 47 19.25 24.82 -6.17
C LYS A 47 18.51 24.27 -7.38
N LYS A 48 18.19 22.97 -7.38
CA LYS A 48 17.37 22.35 -8.44
C LYS A 48 15.95 22.91 -8.43
N LEU A 49 15.32 23.03 -7.27
CA LEU A 49 14.01 23.67 -7.14
C LEU A 49 14.03 25.11 -7.67
N HIS A 50 15.00 25.92 -7.23
CA HIS A 50 15.20 27.28 -7.71
C HIS A 50 15.36 27.35 -9.24
N THR A 51 16.21 26.50 -9.82
CA THR A 51 16.44 26.46 -11.27
C THR A 51 15.16 26.10 -12.03
N GLU A 52 14.37 25.14 -11.55
CA GLU A 52 13.10 24.77 -12.18
C GLU A 52 12.04 25.87 -12.08
N LEU A 53 12.03 26.66 -10.98
CA LEU A 53 11.13 27.81 -10.83
C LEU A 53 11.51 28.94 -11.81
N VAL A 54 12.79 29.33 -11.86
CA VAL A 54 13.30 30.35 -12.79
C VAL A 54 13.06 29.95 -14.24
N GLN A 55 13.09 28.66 -14.56
CA GLN A 55 12.80 28.15 -15.90
C GLN A 55 11.30 27.90 -16.18
N HIS A 56 10.40 28.18 -15.23
CA HIS A 56 8.95 27.90 -15.33
C HIS A 56 8.64 26.42 -15.65
N LYS A 57 9.47 25.49 -15.15
CA LYS A 57 9.33 24.03 -15.34
C LYS A 57 8.86 23.29 -14.10
N TYR A 58 8.62 23.99 -13.00
CA TYR A 58 8.15 23.36 -11.78
C TYR A 58 6.73 22.79 -11.96
N VAL A 59 6.54 21.54 -11.56
CA VAL A 59 5.23 20.90 -11.43
C VAL A 59 5.20 20.19 -10.07
N PRO A 60 4.15 20.38 -9.24
CA PRO A 60 4.07 19.73 -7.93
C PRO A 60 3.84 18.23 -8.07
N GLU A 61 4.32 17.45 -7.12
CA GLU A 61 4.04 16.02 -7.07
C GLU A 61 2.64 15.76 -6.47
N PRO A 62 2.01 14.61 -6.74
CA PRO A 62 0.78 14.23 -6.08
C PRO A 62 0.95 14.10 -4.57
N HIS A 63 -0.12 14.42 -3.84
CA HIS A 63 -0.15 14.20 -2.40
C HIS A 63 -0.22 12.70 -2.11
N LEU A 64 0.56 12.22 -1.15
CA LEU A 64 0.44 10.85 -0.68
C LEU A 64 -0.77 10.72 0.26
N ALA A 65 -1.78 9.95 -0.15
CA ALA A 65 -3.01 9.69 0.58
C ALA A 65 -2.74 8.80 1.81
N VAL A 66 -2.99 9.35 2.99
CA VAL A 66 -2.84 8.66 4.29
C VAL A 66 -4.16 8.69 5.03
N LYS A 67 -4.60 7.53 5.55
CA LYS A 67 -5.80 7.43 6.39
C LYS A 67 -5.39 7.46 7.85
N ILE A 68 -5.91 8.43 8.61
CA ILE A 68 -5.78 8.49 10.06
C ILE A 68 -7.13 8.17 10.71
N PRO A 69 -7.24 7.21 11.64
CA PRO A 69 -8.49 6.93 12.33
C PRO A 69 -9.06 8.16 13.06
N LYS A 70 -10.38 8.38 12.92
CA LYS A 70 -11.20 9.37 13.63
C LYS A 70 -12.28 8.63 14.44
N GLY A 71 -11.87 7.68 15.29
CA GLY A 71 -12.76 6.76 16.02
C GLY A 71 -12.80 5.36 15.39
N GLU A 72 -13.72 4.49 15.82
CA GLU A 72 -13.79 3.08 15.39
C GLU A 72 -14.18 2.89 13.91
N ASN A 73 -15.00 3.77 13.33
CA ASN A 73 -15.58 3.60 11.98
C ASN A 73 -15.41 4.81 11.04
N ALA A 74 -14.54 5.77 11.38
CA ALA A 74 -14.31 6.95 10.54
C ALA A 74 -12.81 7.21 10.34
N TYR A 75 -12.43 7.72 9.16
CA TYR A 75 -11.05 8.07 8.84
C TYR A 75 -10.96 9.53 8.41
N ARG A 76 -9.86 10.20 8.78
CA ARG A 76 -9.42 11.44 8.14
C ARG A 76 -8.50 11.09 6.99
N HIS A 77 -8.83 11.58 5.81
CA HIS A 77 -8.00 11.45 4.62
C HIS A 77 -7.02 12.63 4.61
N LEU A 78 -5.73 12.34 4.78
CA LEU A 78 -4.65 13.32 4.67
C LEU A 78 -3.93 13.17 3.33
N GLY A 79 -3.41 14.28 2.81
CA GLY A 79 -2.49 14.33 1.69
C GLY A 79 -1.10 14.80 2.13
N LEU A 80 -0.12 13.90 2.15
CA LEU A 80 1.27 14.25 2.48
C LEU A 80 2.02 14.74 1.23
N LEU A 81 2.45 16.00 1.27
CA LEU A 81 3.32 16.60 0.27
C LEU A 81 4.75 16.07 0.34
N THR A 82 5.46 16.08 -0.80
CA THR A 82 6.92 15.90 -0.82
C THR A 82 7.61 17.01 -0.04
N VAL A 83 8.86 16.79 0.38
CA VAL A 83 9.60 17.85 1.09
C VAL A 83 9.80 19.07 0.19
N ARG A 84 10.06 18.84 -1.10
CA ARG A 84 10.18 19.89 -2.12
C ARG A 84 8.92 20.75 -2.19
N ASP A 85 7.76 20.12 -2.30
CA ASP A 85 6.49 20.84 -2.45
C ASP A 85 6.09 21.54 -1.15
N LYS A 86 6.45 20.97 0.02
CA LYS A 86 6.31 21.67 1.30
C LYS A 86 7.10 22.96 1.34
N ILE A 87 8.34 22.94 0.85
CA ILE A 87 9.21 24.12 0.80
C ILE A 87 8.60 25.16 -0.14
N LEU A 88 8.21 24.75 -1.36
CA LEU A 88 7.56 25.67 -2.30
C LEU A 88 6.28 26.27 -1.71
N GLN A 89 5.36 25.43 -1.24
CA GLN A 89 4.09 25.91 -0.70
C GLN A 89 4.29 26.75 0.57
N THR A 90 5.34 26.49 1.36
CA THR A 90 5.71 27.37 2.49
C THR A 90 6.22 28.72 1.99
N ALA A 91 7.04 28.75 0.93
CA ALA A 91 7.51 30.00 0.33
C ALA A 91 6.35 30.82 -0.25
N ILE A 92 5.40 30.16 -0.93
CA ILE A 92 4.15 30.78 -1.37
C ILE A 92 3.38 31.35 -0.16
N LEU A 93 3.18 30.53 0.88
CA LEU A 93 2.44 30.93 2.09
C LEU A 93 3.06 32.17 2.74
N LEU A 94 4.39 32.24 2.86
CA LEU A 94 5.10 33.40 3.42
C LEU A 94 4.82 34.71 2.66
N GLN A 95 4.55 34.64 1.35
CA GLN A 95 4.20 35.81 0.55
C GLN A 95 2.73 36.19 0.69
N ILE A 96 1.81 35.21 0.62
CA ILE A 96 0.37 35.49 0.50
C ILE A 96 -0.37 35.57 1.84
N GLU A 97 0.08 34.82 2.86
CA GLU A 97 -0.59 34.75 4.16
C GLU A 97 -0.71 36.12 4.85
N PRO A 98 0.33 36.98 4.89
CA PRO A 98 0.23 38.27 5.56
C PRO A 98 -0.83 39.21 4.95
N LEU A 99 -1.08 39.09 3.65
CA LEU A 99 -2.06 39.92 2.93
C LEU A 99 -3.48 39.35 3.08
N ILE A 100 -3.62 38.03 2.92
CA ILE A 100 -4.91 37.36 2.98
C ILE A 100 -5.45 37.33 4.42
N ASP A 101 -4.62 37.06 5.43
CA ASP A 101 -5.07 36.96 6.83
C ASP A 101 -5.67 38.26 7.36
N GLN A 102 -5.20 39.42 6.88
CA GLN A 102 -5.76 40.74 7.25
C GLN A 102 -7.21 40.92 6.80
N THR A 103 -7.66 40.14 5.83
CA THR A 103 -9.04 40.22 5.29
C THR A 103 -10.01 39.33 6.06
N PHE A 104 -9.50 38.41 6.88
CA PHE A 104 -10.30 37.47 7.66
C PHE A 104 -11.03 38.16 8.80
N TYR A 105 -12.23 37.66 9.07
CA TYR A 105 -13.05 38.21 10.13
C TYR A 105 -12.39 38.04 11.52
N PRO A 106 -12.44 39.05 12.42
CA PRO A 106 -11.75 39.00 13.71
C PRO A 106 -12.14 37.83 14.63
N SER A 107 -13.34 37.29 14.46
CA SER A 107 -13.84 36.15 15.24
C SER A 107 -13.59 34.79 14.58
N SER A 108 -12.74 34.75 13.55
CA SER A 108 -12.16 33.51 12.99
C SER A 108 -10.79 33.27 13.60
N PHE A 109 -10.58 32.10 14.20
CA PHE A 109 -9.40 31.79 15.01
C PHE A 109 -8.51 30.66 14.47
N ALA A 110 -9.09 29.67 13.77
CA ALA A 110 -8.32 28.51 13.33
C ALA A 110 -7.32 28.88 12.23
N TYR A 111 -6.17 28.21 12.23
CA TYR A 111 -5.14 28.36 11.19
C TYR A 111 -4.52 29.75 11.06
N ARG A 112 -4.69 30.60 12.09
CA ARG A 112 -4.12 31.95 12.12
C ARG A 112 -2.98 32.03 13.11
N LYS A 113 -1.91 32.71 12.72
CA LYS A 113 -0.69 32.81 13.53
C LYS A 113 -1.00 33.50 14.87
N GLY A 114 -0.67 32.82 15.97
CA GLY A 114 -0.86 33.35 17.33
C GLY A 114 -2.28 33.20 17.89
N LEU A 115 -3.22 32.61 17.14
CA LEU A 115 -4.57 32.32 17.59
C LEU A 115 -4.78 30.80 17.68
N GLY A 116 -5.45 30.34 18.73
CA GLY A 116 -5.73 28.92 18.93
C GLY A 116 -7.13 28.61 19.46
N PRO A 117 -7.43 27.31 19.70
CA PRO A 117 -8.70 26.88 20.26
C PRO A 117 -9.02 27.54 21.61
N VAL A 118 -7.97 27.85 22.36
CA VAL A 118 -8.07 28.51 23.66
C VAL A 118 -8.62 29.92 23.51
N ASP A 119 -8.15 30.68 22.52
CA ASP A 119 -8.58 32.05 22.29
C ASP A 119 -10.01 32.11 21.76
N ALA A 120 -10.38 31.18 20.86
CA ALA A 120 -11.76 31.00 20.43
C ALA A 120 -12.69 30.71 21.62
N SER A 121 -12.30 29.77 22.48
CA SER A 121 -13.11 29.40 23.66
C SER A 121 -13.21 30.53 24.68
N ARG A 122 -12.13 31.31 24.88
CA ARG A 122 -12.15 32.52 25.71
C ARG A 122 -13.07 33.59 25.15
N LYS A 123 -13.10 33.78 23.83
CA LYS A 123 -14.02 34.71 23.17
C LYS A 123 -15.46 34.31 23.41
N VAL A 124 -15.80 33.02 23.23
CA VAL A 124 -17.14 32.49 23.54
C VAL A 124 -17.48 32.75 25.00
N PHE A 125 -16.58 32.45 25.93
CA PHE A 125 -16.80 32.70 27.36
C PHE A 125 -17.03 34.18 27.67
N ALA A 126 -16.23 35.09 27.10
CA ALA A 126 -16.39 36.53 27.29
C ALA A 126 -17.75 37.03 26.77
N LEU A 127 -18.21 36.51 25.62
CA LEU A 127 -19.51 36.83 25.07
C LEU A 127 -20.65 36.33 25.98
N ILE A 128 -20.57 35.10 26.50
CA ILE A 128 -21.58 34.57 27.41
C ILE A 128 -21.61 35.37 28.72
N LYS A 129 -20.43 35.71 29.27
CA LYS A 129 -20.30 36.48 30.52
C LYS A 129 -20.88 37.91 30.42
N SER A 130 -21.05 38.45 29.21
CA SER A 130 -21.73 39.73 29.00
C SER A 130 -23.21 39.71 29.41
N ASN A 131 -23.80 38.53 29.65
CA ASN A 131 -25.21 38.31 29.97
C ASN A 131 -26.20 38.83 28.90
N GLN A 132 -25.73 39.12 27.69
CA GLN A 132 -26.57 39.62 26.59
C GLN A 132 -27.25 38.49 25.79
N PHE A 133 -26.84 37.24 26.00
CA PHE A 133 -27.27 36.08 25.21
C PHE A 133 -27.77 34.96 26.11
N SER A 134 -28.81 34.24 25.67
CA SER A 134 -29.37 33.12 26.43
C SER A 134 -29.51 31.82 25.62
N TRP A 135 -29.26 31.89 24.31
CA TRP A 135 -29.28 30.77 23.38
C TRP A 135 -28.02 30.74 22.52
N ALA A 136 -27.67 29.56 22.01
CA ALA A 136 -26.64 29.41 21.00
C ALA A 136 -27.11 28.50 19.86
N ALA A 137 -26.66 28.83 18.65
CA ALA A 137 -26.70 27.96 17.49
C ALA A 137 -25.30 27.40 17.25
N LYS A 138 -25.16 26.09 17.33
CA LYS A 138 -23.91 25.38 17.05
C LYS A 138 -24.00 24.76 15.66
N MET A 139 -23.03 25.08 14.82
CA MET A 139 -22.99 24.64 13.42
C MET A 139 -21.62 24.09 13.07
N ASP A 140 -21.62 23.19 12.09
CA ASP A 140 -20.45 22.52 11.51
C ASP A 140 -20.72 22.30 10.02
N ILE A 141 -19.67 22.35 9.18
CA ILE A 141 -19.79 22.12 7.73
C ILE A 141 -19.44 20.67 7.42
N LYS A 142 -20.33 19.98 6.72
CA LYS A 142 -20.17 18.57 6.36
C LYS A 142 -19.01 18.41 5.37
N ASN A 143 -18.03 17.57 5.73
CA ASN A 143 -16.89 17.21 4.88
C ASN A 143 -16.23 18.41 4.19
N PHE A 144 -16.07 19.53 4.91
CA PHE A 144 -15.68 20.82 4.34
C PHE A 144 -14.49 20.73 3.38
N PHE A 145 -13.36 20.20 3.84
CA PHE A 145 -12.14 20.08 3.03
C PHE A 145 -12.33 19.25 1.75
N ASP A 146 -13.24 18.28 1.72
CA ASP A 146 -13.49 17.46 0.53
C ASP A 146 -14.51 18.08 -0.43
N SER A 147 -15.20 19.16 0.00
CA SER A 147 -16.33 19.77 -0.71
C SER A 147 -16.04 21.16 -1.29
N VAL A 148 -14.88 21.75 -1.01
CA VAL A 148 -14.48 23.09 -1.51
C VAL A 148 -14.51 23.15 -3.04
N ASP A 149 -15.28 24.07 -3.61
CA ASP A 149 -15.36 24.32 -5.05
C ASP A 149 -14.13 25.12 -5.52
N HIS A 150 -13.38 24.55 -6.48
CA HIS A 150 -12.16 25.18 -6.99
C HIS A 150 -12.43 26.41 -7.84
N THR A 151 -13.59 26.52 -8.48
CA THR A 151 -13.98 27.67 -9.30
C THR A 151 -14.26 28.86 -8.39
N LEU A 152 -15.04 28.65 -7.34
CA LEU A 152 -15.33 29.70 -6.37
C LEU A 152 -14.08 30.13 -5.60
N LEU A 153 -13.27 29.16 -5.14
CA LEU A 153 -12.00 29.45 -4.47
C LEU A 153 -11.06 30.25 -5.39
N ALA A 154 -10.99 29.90 -6.68
CA ALA A 154 -10.21 30.64 -7.67
C ALA A 154 -10.69 32.10 -7.78
N THR A 155 -12.00 32.33 -7.89
CA THR A 155 -12.58 33.69 -7.96
C THR A 155 -12.25 34.52 -6.72
N GLN A 156 -12.30 33.93 -5.52
CA GLN A 156 -11.94 34.64 -4.30
C GLN A 156 -10.44 34.91 -4.21
N LEU A 157 -9.60 33.93 -4.55
CA LEU A 157 -8.15 34.06 -4.52
C LEU A 157 -7.64 35.11 -5.50
N GLN A 158 -8.25 35.22 -6.69
CA GLN A 158 -7.88 36.17 -7.73
C GLN A 158 -8.04 37.65 -7.27
N LYS A 159 -8.87 37.93 -6.26
CA LYS A 159 -8.99 39.26 -5.65
C LYS A 159 -7.73 39.68 -4.88
N HIS A 160 -6.91 38.71 -4.47
CA HIS A 160 -5.72 38.93 -3.64
C HIS A 160 -4.41 38.69 -4.38
N ILE A 161 -4.43 37.95 -5.49
CA ILE A 161 -3.25 37.59 -6.26
C ILE A 161 -3.41 38.08 -7.69
N SER A 162 -2.72 39.16 -8.03
CA SER A 162 -2.77 39.79 -9.35
C SER A 162 -1.81 39.14 -10.36
N ASP A 163 -0.75 38.48 -9.89
CA ASP A 163 0.23 37.77 -10.73
C ASP A 163 -0.39 36.46 -11.27
N PRO A 164 -0.60 36.33 -12.60
CA PRO A 164 -1.27 35.17 -13.17
C PRO A 164 -0.48 33.86 -13.00
N GLU A 165 0.86 33.93 -12.98
CA GLU A 165 1.70 32.74 -12.89
C GLU A 165 1.72 32.18 -11.48
N LEU A 166 1.86 33.06 -10.48
CA LEU A 166 1.74 32.69 -9.07
C LEU A 166 0.34 32.13 -8.78
N PHE A 167 -0.70 32.79 -9.31
CA PHE A 167 -2.08 32.30 -9.20
C PHE A 167 -2.23 30.90 -9.79
N ASN A 168 -1.76 30.69 -11.03
CA ASN A 168 -1.84 29.39 -11.71
C ASN A 168 -1.07 28.30 -10.95
N LEU A 169 0.11 28.62 -10.39
CA LEU A 169 0.90 27.69 -9.59
C LEU A 169 0.18 27.29 -8.29
N ILE A 170 -0.46 28.25 -7.61
CA ILE A 170 -1.27 27.97 -6.42
C ILE A 170 -2.45 27.06 -6.79
N MET A 171 -3.17 27.40 -7.86
CA MET A 171 -4.29 26.58 -8.33
C MET A 171 -3.83 25.17 -8.75
N LEU A 172 -2.66 25.06 -9.39
CA LEU A 172 -2.04 23.78 -9.74
C LEU A 172 -1.73 22.95 -8.48
N CYS A 173 -1.19 23.57 -7.43
CA CYS A 173 -0.91 22.89 -6.15
C CYS A 173 -2.18 22.40 -5.45
N LEU A 174 -3.27 23.17 -5.49
CA LEU A 174 -4.56 22.83 -4.87
C LEU A 174 -5.33 21.76 -5.65
N LYS A 175 -5.23 21.78 -6.98
CA LYS A 175 -5.86 20.81 -7.89
C LYS A 175 -5.07 19.50 -8.00
N MET A 176 -3.82 19.48 -7.58
CA MET A 176 -2.95 18.31 -7.70
C MET A 176 -3.55 17.10 -6.99
N GLY A 177 -3.63 15.98 -7.72
CA GLY A 177 -4.24 14.74 -7.26
C GLY A 177 -3.51 14.08 -6.10
N THR A 178 -4.03 12.92 -5.69
CA THR A 178 -3.40 12.13 -4.62
C THR A 178 -2.99 10.75 -5.12
N VAL A 179 -1.97 10.16 -4.52
CA VAL A 179 -1.56 8.77 -4.73
C VAL A 179 -1.52 8.02 -3.42
N ASP A 180 -1.85 6.73 -3.36
CA ASP A 180 -1.66 5.94 -2.13
C ASP A 180 -0.20 5.42 -2.00
N TRP A 181 0.12 4.70 -0.92
CA TRP A 181 1.46 4.09 -0.71
C TRP A 181 1.87 3.07 -1.78
N ASN A 182 0.93 2.65 -2.61
CA ASN A 182 1.13 1.78 -3.75
C ASN A 182 1.31 2.58 -5.06
N ASN A 183 1.19 3.91 -5.01
CA ASN A 183 1.16 4.87 -6.13
C ASN A 183 -0.16 4.89 -6.94
N GLN A 184 -1.32 4.57 -6.33
CA GLN A 184 -2.65 4.74 -6.93
C GLN A 184 -3.07 6.18 -7.10
N TRP A 185 -2.99 6.71 -8.31
CA TRP A 185 -3.56 8.02 -8.64
C TRP A 185 -5.08 8.09 -8.37
N GLN A 186 -5.49 9.19 -7.77
CA GLN A 186 -6.86 9.59 -7.51
C GLN A 186 -7.00 11.06 -7.86
N ASP A 187 -7.85 11.35 -8.85
CA ASP A 187 -8.20 12.71 -9.24
C ASP A 187 -8.98 13.42 -8.14
N ARG A 188 -8.79 14.75 -8.08
CA ARG A 188 -9.48 15.62 -7.14
C ARG A 188 -10.22 16.70 -7.91
N LEU A 189 -11.51 16.46 -8.16
CA LEU A 189 -12.40 17.41 -8.84
C LEU A 189 -12.95 18.48 -7.89
N LEU A 190 -13.06 18.15 -6.60
CA LEU A 190 -13.52 19.04 -5.52
C LEU A 190 -12.62 18.87 -4.30
N GLY A 191 -12.62 19.88 -3.44
CA GLY A 191 -11.96 19.86 -2.15
C GLY A 191 -10.48 20.26 -2.19
N ILE A 192 -9.94 20.57 -1.03
CA ILE A 192 -8.52 20.90 -0.80
C ILE A 192 -7.90 19.84 0.13
N PRO A 193 -6.65 19.40 -0.13
CA PRO A 193 -6.05 18.28 0.59
C PRO A 193 -5.80 18.62 2.07
N GLN A 194 -6.36 17.84 3.00
CA GLN A 194 -6.05 17.99 4.42
C GLN A 194 -4.58 17.65 4.69
N GLY A 195 -3.84 18.56 5.33
CA GLY A 195 -2.42 18.38 5.62
C GLY A 195 -1.45 18.98 4.58
N SER A 196 -1.97 19.57 3.50
CA SER A 196 -1.20 20.50 2.65
C SER A 196 -0.91 21.81 3.40
N ILE A 197 0.14 22.51 2.97
CA ILE A 197 0.59 23.77 3.59
C ILE A 197 -0.36 24.93 3.24
N LEU A 198 -0.92 24.96 2.02
CA LEU A 198 -1.80 26.05 1.58
C LEU A 198 -3.26 25.87 2.02
N SER A 199 -3.71 24.61 2.17
CA SER A 199 -5.11 24.29 2.50
C SER A 199 -5.69 25.04 3.70
N PRO A 200 -4.97 25.23 4.82
CA PRO A 200 -5.50 25.98 5.97
C PRO A 200 -5.84 27.44 5.66
N LEU A 201 -5.01 28.13 4.86
CA LEU A 201 -5.26 29.51 4.46
C LEU A 201 -6.43 29.57 3.46
N MET A 202 -6.46 28.66 2.50
CA MET A 202 -7.53 28.56 1.50
C MET A 202 -8.89 28.27 2.15
N ALA A 203 -8.90 27.41 3.18
CA ALA A 203 -10.08 27.13 3.99
C ALA A 203 -10.68 28.39 4.61
N ASN A 204 -9.84 29.24 5.22
CA ASN A 204 -10.31 30.48 5.83
C ASN A 204 -10.75 31.50 4.79
N LEU A 205 -10.02 31.63 3.67
CA LEU A 205 -10.42 32.49 2.56
C LEU A 205 -11.82 32.11 2.05
N TYR A 206 -12.05 30.82 1.81
CA TYR A 206 -13.33 30.28 1.35
C TYR A 206 -14.50 30.65 2.26
N LEU A 207 -14.29 30.58 3.57
CA LEU A 207 -15.32 30.83 4.59
C LEU A 207 -15.42 32.29 5.03
N THR A 208 -14.60 33.20 4.48
CA THR A 208 -14.59 34.60 4.94
C THR A 208 -15.89 35.33 4.57
N GLU A 209 -16.48 35.04 3.42
CA GLU A 209 -17.78 35.65 3.04
C GLU A 209 -18.93 35.15 3.94
N LEU A 210 -18.85 33.89 4.40
CA LEU A 210 -19.79 33.38 5.42
C LEU A 210 -19.65 34.14 6.74
N ASP A 211 -18.41 34.41 7.17
CA ASP A 211 -18.18 35.17 8.40
C ASP A 211 -18.84 36.56 8.35
N ARG A 212 -18.75 37.24 7.20
CA ARG A 212 -19.37 38.55 6.99
C ARG A 212 -20.89 38.45 6.94
N ALA A 213 -21.44 37.49 6.20
CA ALA A 213 -22.88 37.28 6.13
C ALA A 213 -23.51 37.02 7.51
N ILE A 214 -22.84 36.24 8.38
CA ILE A 214 -23.30 36.03 9.76
C ILE A 214 -23.16 37.31 10.60
N ALA A 215 -22.09 38.07 10.40
CA ALA A 215 -21.86 39.31 11.14
C ALA A 215 -22.88 40.41 10.79
N ASP A 216 -23.29 40.49 9.53
CA ASP A 216 -24.27 41.47 9.04
C ASP A 216 -25.67 41.28 9.68
N GLU A 217 -25.98 40.06 10.12
CA GLU A 217 -27.17 39.74 10.93
C GLU A 217 -27.06 40.21 12.41
N GLY A 218 -25.98 40.91 12.77
CA GLY A 218 -25.74 41.44 14.11
C GLY A 218 -25.44 40.36 15.16
N ALA A 219 -24.99 39.19 14.73
CA ALA A 219 -24.86 38.02 15.59
C ALA A 219 -23.50 37.92 16.30
N ALA A 220 -23.51 37.50 17.58
CA ALA A 220 -22.29 37.26 18.34
C ALA A 220 -21.69 35.91 17.94
N TYR A 221 -20.71 35.95 17.05
CA TYR A 221 -20.21 34.79 16.32
C TYR A 221 -18.74 34.46 16.64
N VAL A 222 -18.41 33.16 16.68
CA VAL A 222 -17.04 32.65 16.80
C VAL A 222 -16.86 31.41 15.91
N ARG A 223 -15.82 31.40 15.07
CA ARG A 223 -15.46 30.27 14.21
C ARG A 223 -14.07 29.72 14.45
N TYR A 224 -13.98 28.40 14.40
CA TYR A 224 -12.74 27.65 14.39
C TYR A 224 -12.80 26.59 13.28
N ALA A 225 -12.19 26.91 12.13
CA ALA A 225 -12.22 26.10 10.92
C ALA A 225 -13.65 25.95 10.38
N ASP A 226 -14.15 24.73 10.23
CA ASP A 226 -15.52 24.35 9.86
C ASP A 226 -16.50 24.41 11.04
N ASP A 227 -16.00 24.46 12.28
CA ASP A 227 -16.79 24.44 13.50
C ASP A 227 -17.06 25.87 14.01
N PHE A 228 -18.33 26.29 14.12
CA PHE A 228 -18.66 27.64 14.60
C PHE A 228 -19.90 27.71 15.49
N ILE A 229 -19.96 28.76 16.30
CA ILE A 229 -21.02 29.00 17.28
C ILE A 229 -21.50 30.45 17.17
N VAL A 230 -22.82 30.62 17.19
CA VAL A 230 -23.49 31.92 17.20
C VAL A 230 -24.31 32.04 18.49
N LEU A 231 -24.10 33.10 19.25
CA LEU A 231 -24.84 33.40 20.47
C LEU A 231 -25.96 34.40 20.15
N THR A 232 -27.16 34.13 20.66
CA THR A 232 -28.36 34.92 20.39
C THR A 232 -29.19 35.13 21.66
N LYS A 233 -30.13 36.09 21.59
CA LYS A 233 -31.00 36.45 22.72
C LYS A 233 -32.10 35.42 22.98
N ASN A 234 -32.60 34.74 21.96
CA ASN A 234 -33.74 33.84 22.03
C ASN A 234 -33.64 32.70 20.99
N GLU A 235 -34.41 31.63 21.20
CA GLU A 235 -34.43 30.44 20.35
C GLU A 235 -34.79 30.75 18.89
N LYS A 236 -35.77 31.63 18.67
CA LYS A 236 -36.23 31.99 17.33
C LYS A 236 -35.12 32.63 16.51
N SER A 237 -34.34 33.53 17.10
CA SER A 237 -33.15 34.12 16.47
C SER A 237 -32.08 33.07 16.17
N ALA A 238 -31.85 32.11 17.08
CA ALA A 238 -30.92 31.01 16.85
C ALA A 238 -31.36 30.06 15.73
N ALA A 239 -32.66 29.75 15.62
CA ALA A 239 -33.19 28.94 14.53
C ALA A 239 -33.13 29.69 13.19
N ASN A 240 -33.45 30.98 13.20
CA ASN A 240 -33.40 31.84 12.02
C ASN A 240 -31.98 31.91 11.44
N ILE A 241 -30.96 32.11 12.29
CA ILE A 241 -29.57 32.16 11.81
C ILE A 241 -29.10 30.83 11.21
N ILE A 242 -29.55 29.68 11.72
CA ILE A 242 -29.27 28.38 11.07
C ILE A 242 -29.88 28.34 9.67
N GLY A 243 -31.11 28.84 9.50
CA GLY A 243 -31.77 28.91 8.19
C GLY A 243 -31.00 29.78 7.19
N ILE A 244 -30.61 30.99 7.62
CA ILE A 244 -29.81 31.93 6.82
C ILE A 244 -28.47 31.30 6.43
N VAL A 245 -27.75 30.75 7.41
CA VAL A 245 -26.46 30.09 7.16
C VAL A 245 -26.63 28.91 6.23
N LYS A 246 -27.65 28.07 6.42
CA LYS A 246 -27.91 26.89 5.57
C LYS A 246 -28.15 27.30 4.12
N GLN A 247 -28.94 28.33 3.89
CA GLN A 247 -29.17 28.86 2.55
C GLN A 247 -27.89 29.45 1.96
N PHE A 248 -27.17 30.27 2.71
CA PHE A 248 -25.94 30.91 2.24
C PHE A 248 -24.86 29.89 1.89
N VAL A 249 -24.61 28.88 2.74
CA VAL A 249 -23.59 27.87 2.43
C VAL A 249 -23.96 27.06 1.20
N ALA A 250 -25.25 26.75 0.98
CA ALA A 250 -25.70 25.98 -0.17
C ALA A 250 -25.63 26.80 -1.47
N GLU A 251 -26.16 28.01 -1.47
CA GLU A 251 -26.33 28.82 -2.68
C GLU A 251 -25.05 29.61 -3.04
N ALA A 252 -24.37 30.21 -2.06
CA ALA A 252 -23.22 31.06 -2.30
C ALA A 252 -21.88 30.32 -2.22
N LEU A 253 -21.80 29.26 -1.40
CA LEU A 253 -20.54 28.53 -1.17
C LEU A 253 -20.53 27.09 -1.72
N HIS A 254 -21.65 26.58 -2.26
CA HIS A 254 -21.79 25.19 -2.74
C HIS A 254 -21.40 24.14 -1.67
N LEU A 255 -21.70 24.42 -0.40
CA LEU A 255 -21.40 23.58 0.77
C LEU A 255 -22.68 23.13 1.47
N GLU A 256 -22.56 22.13 2.34
CA GLU A 256 -23.67 21.58 3.13
C GLU A 256 -23.38 21.72 4.63
N LEU A 257 -24.36 22.20 5.42
CA LEU A 257 -24.27 22.11 6.87
C LEU A 257 -24.43 20.68 7.35
N ASN A 258 -23.71 20.33 8.41
CA ASN A 258 -23.84 19.06 9.08
C ASN A 258 -25.21 18.96 9.77
N GLU A 259 -25.88 17.81 9.61
CA GLU A 259 -27.16 17.50 10.29
C GLU A 259 -27.07 17.58 11.82
N LYS A 260 -25.85 17.47 12.36
CA LYS A 260 -25.57 17.65 13.79
C LYS A 260 -25.59 19.11 14.25
N SER A 261 -25.86 20.07 13.38
CA SER A 261 -26.03 21.48 13.78
C SER A 261 -27.32 21.64 14.58
N TYR A 262 -27.28 22.36 15.71
CA TYR A 262 -28.42 22.46 16.62
C TYR A 262 -28.51 23.81 17.33
N VAL A 263 -29.69 24.11 17.86
CA VAL A 263 -29.95 25.22 18.76
C VAL A 263 -30.10 24.70 20.19
N ALA A 264 -29.51 25.38 21.16
CA ALA A 264 -29.68 25.03 22.57
C ALA A 264 -29.66 26.26 23.48
N PRO A 265 -30.44 26.25 24.57
CA PRO A 265 -30.39 27.31 25.56
C PRO A 265 -29.09 27.16 26.39
N LEU A 266 -28.41 28.28 26.67
CA LEU A 266 -27.14 28.27 27.39
C LEU A 266 -27.25 27.65 28.80
N ARG A 267 -28.44 27.69 29.42
CA ARG A 267 -28.72 27.01 30.71
C ARG A 267 -28.57 25.48 30.65
N HIS A 268 -28.77 24.84 29.50
CA HIS A 268 -28.63 23.38 29.33
C HIS A 268 -27.22 22.98 28.87
N GLY A 269 -26.40 23.98 28.54
CA GLY A 269 -25.03 23.82 28.12
C GLY A 269 -24.89 23.60 26.62
N VAL A 270 -23.87 24.23 26.01
CA VAL A 270 -23.55 24.09 24.59
C VAL A 270 -22.09 23.70 24.43
N GLU A 271 -21.82 22.72 23.56
CA GLU A 271 -20.48 22.19 23.34
C GLU A 271 -19.79 22.85 22.15
N PHE A 272 -18.57 23.35 22.35
CA PHE A 272 -17.72 23.90 21.31
C PHE A 272 -16.25 23.59 21.64
N LEU A 273 -15.50 23.05 20.67
CA LEU A 273 -14.08 22.69 20.81
C LEU A 273 -13.76 21.76 22.00
N GLY A 274 -14.70 20.87 22.35
CA GLY A 274 -14.58 19.92 23.46
C GLY A 274 -14.81 20.52 24.85
N ILE A 275 -15.32 21.76 24.90
CA ILE A 275 -15.71 22.46 26.12
C ILE A 275 -17.21 22.66 26.09
N ARG A 276 -17.86 22.41 27.22
CA ARG A 276 -19.27 22.64 27.42
C ARG A 276 -19.47 23.91 28.23
N PHE A 277 -20.19 24.88 27.67
CA PHE A 277 -20.44 26.19 28.25
C PHE A 277 -21.86 26.28 28.81
N TYR A 278 -22.00 26.64 30.09
CA TYR A 278 -23.26 26.78 30.84
C TYR A 278 -23.35 28.15 31.50
N ASN A 279 -24.10 29.10 30.93
CA ASN A 279 -24.14 30.48 31.46
C ASN A 279 -22.70 30.96 31.83
N ASN A 280 -22.45 31.32 33.09
CA ASN A 280 -21.14 31.79 33.57
C ASN A 280 -20.14 30.67 33.98
N HIS A 281 -20.44 29.41 33.68
CA HIS A 281 -19.61 28.24 33.98
C HIS A 281 -19.23 27.48 32.70
N TYR A 282 -18.15 26.71 32.74
CA TYR A 282 -17.80 25.79 31.66
C TYR A 282 -17.00 24.59 32.20
N THR A 283 -17.07 23.48 31.48
CA THR A 283 -16.45 22.18 31.83
C THR A 283 -16.01 21.44 30.57
N LEU A 284 -15.36 20.28 30.71
CA LEU A 284 -15.05 19.41 29.57
C LEU A 284 -16.28 18.62 29.15
N ALA A 285 -16.48 18.47 27.84
CA ALA A 285 -17.51 17.60 27.30
C ALA A 285 -17.25 16.12 27.70
N SER A 286 -18.31 15.37 27.99
CA SER A 286 -18.21 13.98 28.47
C SER A 286 -17.47 13.07 27.48
N ASP A 287 -17.77 13.18 26.18
CA ASP A 287 -17.09 12.44 25.12
C ASP A 287 -15.60 12.77 25.06
N LYS A 288 -15.25 14.03 25.39
CA LYS A 288 -13.87 14.47 25.41
C LYS A 288 -13.12 13.83 26.57
N ILE A 289 -13.74 13.77 27.75
CA ILE A 289 -13.19 13.08 28.92
C ILE A 289 -12.93 11.61 28.56
N ASN A 290 -13.91 10.92 27.98
CA ASN A 290 -13.76 9.51 27.57
C ASN A 290 -12.66 9.32 26.53
N SER A 291 -12.55 10.23 25.55
CA SER A 291 -11.46 10.20 24.56
C SER A 291 -10.08 10.41 25.19
N LEU A 292 -9.96 11.23 26.24
CA LEU A 292 -8.70 11.41 26.96
C LEU A 292 -8.34 10.18 27.79
N LYS A 293 -9.33 9.55 28.44
CA LYS A 293 -9.18 8.27 29.15
C LYS A 293 -8.64 7.17 28.22
N HIS A 294 -9.28 6.99 27.06
CA HIS A 294 -8.82 6.03 26.05
C HIS A 294 -7.39 6.29 25.55
N LYS A 295 -6.96 7.56 25.45
CA LYS A 295 -5.58 7.90 25.07
C LYS A 295 -4.57 7.52 26.13
N ILE A 296 -4.94 7.59 27.41
CA ILE A 296 -4.12 7.12 28.53
C ILE A 296 -3.94 5.61 28.42
N ASP A 297 -5.03 4.86 28.18
CA ASP A 297 -4.99 3.40 28.04
C ASP A 297 -4.07 2.96 26.89
N GLN A 298 -4.25 3.56 25.70
CA GLN A 298 -3.39 3.30 24.54
C GLN A 298 -1.92 3.65 24.81
N ALA A 299 -1.66 4.71 25.57
CA ALA A 299 -0.28 5.11 25.86
C ALA A 299 0.41 4.09 26.78
N ILE A 300 -0.29 3.57 27.80
CA ILE A 300 0.20 2.51 28.68
C ILE A 300 0.49 1.23 27.87
N GLU A 301 -0.39 0.87 26.93
CA GLU A 301 -0.23 -0.28 26.05
C GLU A 301 1.00 -0.15 25.14
N VAL A 302 1.15 1.00 24.46
CA VAL A 302 2.27 1.29 23.56
C VAL A 302 3.60 1.31 24.30
N ASP A 303 3.63 1.94 25.48
CA ASP A 303 4.83 2.00 26.31
C ASP A 303 5.17 0.64 26.95
N LYS A 304 4.22 -0.31 26.96
CA LYS A 304 4.30 -1.58 27.69
C LYS A 304 4.69 -1.36 29.16
N GLY A 305 4.19 -0.28 29.76
CA GLY A 305 4.59 0.12 31.10
C GLY A 305 3.96 1.43 31.56
N ILE A 306 4.00 1.64 32.87
CA ILE A 306 3.32 2.74 33.57
C ILE A 306 4.14 4.04 33.66
N ASN A 307 5.38 4.05 33.16
CA ASN A 307 6.32 5.18 33.20
C ASN A 307 7.00 5.45 31.85
N GLY A 308 6.38 5.04 30.74
CA GLY A 308 6.97 5.26 29.44
C GLY A 308 6.88 6.72 28.97
N ARG A 309 7.54 6.99 27.84
CA ARG A 309 7.61 8.36 27.28
C ARG A 309 6.27 8.78 26.70
N LYS A 310 5.54 7.87 26.05
CA LYS A 310 4.28 8.20 25.39
C LYS A 310 3.22 8.62 26.40
N LEU A 311 3.12 7.92 27.53
CA LEU A 311 2.20 8.25 28.61
C LEU A 311 2.49 9.63 29.20
N ARG A 312 3.76 9.94 29.47
CA ARG A 312 4.17 11.28 29.92
C ARG A 312 3.78 12.37 28.91
N ASP A 313 4.07 12.17 27.62
CA ASP A 313 3.72 13.13 26.56
C ASP A 313 2.21 13.39 26.49
N VAL A 314 1.40 12.34 26.66
CA VAL A 314 -0.08 12.45 26.70
C VAL A 314 -0.54 13.25 27.91
N LEU A 315 -0.06 12.91 29.11
CA LEU A 315 -0.48 13.57 30.35
C LEU A 315 -0.03 15.04 30.41
N GLU A 316 1.19 15.35 29.98
CA GLU A 316 1.66 16.73 29.84
C GLU A 316 0.85 17.51 28.82
N GLY A 317 0.51 16.88 27.68
CA GLY A 317 -0.35 17.49 26.66
C GLY A 317 -1.73 17.83 27.19
N ILE A 318 -2.34 16.93 27.97
CA ILE A 318 -3.63 17.17 28.64
C ILE A 318 -3.50 18.36 29.61
N HIS A 319 -2.47 18.38 30.44
CA HIS A 319 -2.29 19.47 31.40
C HIS A 319 -2.06 20.82 30.73
N ARG A 320 -1.12 20.92 29.78
CA ARG A 320 -0.78 22.19 29.09
C ARG A 320 -1.99 22.80 28.39
N TYR A 321 -2.87 21.97 27.82
CA TYR A 321 -4.04 22.42 27.11
C TYR A 321 -5.23 22.69 28.06
N TYR A 322 -5.63 21.71 28.85
CA TYR A 322 -6.87 21.79 29.64
C TYR A 322 -6.72 22.49 30.98
N ALA A 323 -5.58 22.40 31.66
CA ALA A 323 -5.40 23.04 32.98
C ALA A 323 -5.41 24.58 32.88
N ARG A 324 -5.16 25.14 31.69
CA ARG A 324 -5.27 26.59 31.41
C ARG A 324 -6.70 27.03 31.11
N MET A 325 -7.59 26.07 30.87
CA MET A 325 -8.97 26.31 30.49
C MET A 325 -9.85 26.00 31.68
N VAL A 326 -9.90 24.75 32.14
CA VAL A 326 -10.87 24.31 33.17
C VAL A 326 -10.27 24.29 34.58
N HIS A 327 -11.14 24.43 35.58
CA HIS A 327 -10.76 24.29 36.99
C HIS A 327 -10.25 22.87 37.29
N GLU A 328 -9.28 22.73 38.20
CA GLU A 328 -8.62 21.46 38.55
C GLU A 328 -9.61 20.33 38.88
N LYS A 329 -10.70 20.64 39.59
CA LYS A 329 -11.80 19.71 39.90
C LYS A 329 -12.35 18.95 38.68
N VAL A 330 -12.33 19.54 37.49
CA VAL A 330 -12.80 18.91 36.24
C VAL A 330 -11.84 17.83 35.73
N LEU A 331 -10.56 17.90 36.13
CA LEU A 331 -9.51 16.96 35.71
C LEU A 331 -9.33 15.78 36.68
N LEU A 332 -9.91 15.83 37.89
CA LEU A 332 -9.85 14.74 38.87
C LEU A 332 -10.30 13.37 38.31
N PRO A 333 -11.39 13.27 37.50
CA PRO A 333 -11.81 11.98 36.93
C PRO A 333 -10.80 11.38 35.94
N ILE A 334 -9.90 12.19 35.37
CA ILE A 334 -8.86 11.72 34.44
C ILE A 334 -7.73 11.05 35.23
N ASP A 335 -7.29 11.66 36.34
CA ASP A 335 -6.28 11.06 37.22
C ASP A 335 -6.81 9.80 37.92
N ALA A 336 -8.10 9.77 38.28
CA ALA A 336 -8.75 8.57 38.80
C ALA A 336 -8.68 7.41 37.79
N HIS A 337 -9.02 7.67 36.53
CA HIS A 337 -8.94 6.67 35.44
C HIS A 337 -7.51 6.22 35.17
N LEU A 338 -6.53 7.13 35.20
CA LEU A 338 -5.11 6.78 35.09
C LEU A 338 -4.72 5.76 36.17
N LEU A 339 -5.18 5.95 37.40
CA LEU A 339 -4.91 5.04 38.51
C LEU A 339 -5.55 3.65 38.29
N GLU A 340 -6.82 3.59 37.89
CA GLU A 340 -7.52 2.34 37.56
C GLU A 340 -6.84 1.56 36.42
N SER A 341 -6.32 2.28 35.43
CA SER A 341 -5.63 1.71 34.26
C SER A 341 -4.25 1.15 34.64
N ILE A 342 -3.54 1.85 35.54
CA ILE A 342 -2.29 1.37 36.13
C ILE A 342 -2.54 0.10 36.95
N GLU A 343 -3.59 0.08 37.78
CA GLU A 343 -3.98 -1.10 38.55
C GLU A 343 -4.27 -2.31 37.67
N SER A 344 -5.06 -2.11 36.62
CA SER A 344 -5.41 -3.15 35.65
C SER A 344 -4.15 -3.68 34.94
N PHE A 345 -3.26 -2.78 34.49
CA PHE A 345 -1.99 -3.16 33.86
C PHE A 345 -1.10 -3.97 34.80
N CYS A 346 -0.93 -3.51 36.05
CA CYS A 346 -0.10 -4.21 37.03
C CYS A 346 -0.69 -5.58 37.43
N THR A 347 -2.02 -5.70 37.46
CA THR A 347 -2.73 -6.98 37.69
C THR A 347 -2.52 -7.96 36.56
N ALA A 348 -2.70 -7.52 35.31
CA ALA A 348 -2.49 -8.35 34.13
C ALA A 348 -1.03 -8.79 33.95
N ASN A 349 -0.06 -8.00 34.44
CA ASN A 349 1.37 -8.24 34.26
C ASN A 349 2.10 -8.61 35.56
N LYS A 350 1.41 -9.25 36.51
CA LYS A 350 1.95 -9.58 37.85
C LYS A 350 3.30 -10.32 37.82
N THR A 351 3.55 -11.16 36.81
CA THR A 351 4.81 -11.92 36.64
C THR A 351 5.98 -11.09 36.12
N ALA A 352 5.75 -9.88 35.61
CA ALA A 352 6.80 -9.01 35.06
C ALA A 352 7.57 -8.22 36.14
N PHE A 353 7.12 -8.25 37.40
CA PHE A 353 7.72 -7.51 38.51
C PHE A 353 8.51 -8.46 39.42
N SER A 354 9.82 -8.21 39.60
CA SER A 354 10.70 -9.09 40.36
C SER A 354 10.58 -8.94 41.88
N SER A 355 10.07 -7.80 42.36
CA SER A 355 9.80 -7.55 43.79
C SER A 355 8.75 -6.46 44.02
N ALA A 356 8.10 -6.50 45.18
CA ALA A 356 7.20 -5.43 45.64
C ALA A 356 7.88 -4.06 45.68
N LEU A 357 9.18 -4.02 46.02
CA LEU A 357 10.00 -2.81 46.05
C LEU A 357 10.20 -2.21 44.65
N GLN A 358 10.42 -3.07 43.63
CA GLN A 358 10.56 -2.62 42.25
C GLN A 358 9.25 -1.98 41.75
N LEU A 359 8.11 -2.64 41.98
CA LEU A 359 6.80 -2.10 41.59
C LEU A 359 6.49 -0.79 42.32
N HIS A 360 6.82 -0.68 43.61
CA HIS A 360 6.61 0.54 44.39
C HIS A 360 7.38 1.73 43.80
N LYS A 361 8.68 1.56 43.50
CA LYS A 361 9.51 2.59 42.85
C LYS A 361 8.95 3.01 41.49
N MET A 362 8.39 2.08 40.73
CA MET A 362 7.75 2.41 39.45
C MET A 362 6.49 3.24 39.68
N LEU A 363 5.63 2.89 40.63
CA LEU A 363 4.41 3.64 40.92
C LEU A 363 4.69 5.06 41.44
N GLU A 364 5.78 5.28 42.18
CA GLU A 364 6.20 6.62 42.61
C GLU A 364 6.66 7.51 41.44
N GLY A 365 7.10 6.91 40.33
CA GLY A 365 7.53 7.62 39.12
C GLY A 365 6.37 8.14 38.25
N VAL A 366 5.13 7.74 38.56
CA VAL A 366 3.95 8.13 37.79
C VAL A 366 3.62 9.59 38.03
N TRP A 367 3.37 10.32 36.95
CA TRP A 367 3.00 11.73 36.97
C TRP A 367 1.48 11.89 36.90
N PHE A 368 0.90 12.69 37.80
CA PHE A 368 -0.54 13.01 37.82
C PHE A 368 -0.80 14.45 37.38
N ILE A 369 -1.94 14.72 36.76
CA ILE A 369 -2.31 16.03 36.20
C ILE A 369 -2.66 17.03 37.31
N THR A 370 -3.45 16.59 38.29
CA THR A 370 -3.97 17.39 39.40
C THR A 370 -3.03 17.35 40.61
N ASN A 371 -3.00 18.41 41.39
CA ASN A 371 -2.24 18.47 42.64
C ASN A 371 -2.82 17.52 43.68
N THR A 372 -4.14 17.33 43.68
CA THR A 372 -4.82 16.37 44.57
C THR A 372 -4.25 14.95 44.46
N TYR A 373 -4.02 14.44 43.25
CA TYR A 373 -3.45 13.09 43.06
C TYR A 373 -1.93 13.05 43.21
N LYS A 374 -1.21 14.15 42.93
CA LYS A 374 0.23 14.25 43.22
C LYS A 374 0.52 14.05 44.72
N GLU A 375 -0.32 14.62 45.59
CA GLU A 375 -0.20 14.48 47.05
C GLU A 375 -0.53 13.05 47.53
N LYS A 376 -1.51 12.39 46.90
CA LYS A 376 -1.93 11.02 47.24
C LYS A 376 -1.04 9.91 46.68
N ARG A 377 -0.11 10.24 45.78
CA ARG A 377 0.74 9.28 45.03
C ARG A 377 1.36 8.18 45.89
N HIS A 378 1.99 8.54 47.01
CA HIS A 378 2.67 7.56 47.87
C HIS A 378 1.68 6.62 48.59
N ALA A 379 0.48 7.11 48.94
CA ALA A 379 -0.55 6.30 49.56
C ALA A 379 -1.14 5.28 48.58
N GLU A 380 -1.45 5.71 47.35
CA GLU A 380 -1.97 4.82 46.30
C GLU A 380 -0.93 3.79 45.83
N ALA A 381 0.34 4.19 45.69
CA ALA A 381 1.42 3.26 45.35
C ALA A 381 1.57 2.12 46.38
N ARG A 382 1.35 2.40 47.67
CA ARG A 382 1.35 1.37 48.72
C ARG A 382 0.14 0.43 48.62
N ARG A 383 -1.04 0.98 48.31
CA ARG A 383 -2.29 0.20 48.16
C ARG A 383 -2.23 -0.79 46.98
N ILE A 384 -1.68 -0.36 45.84
CA ILE A 384 -1.57 -1.21 44.65
C ILE A 384 -0.59 -2.38 44.89
N VAL A 385 0.54 -2.09 45.54
CA VAL A 385 1.53 -3.12 45.90
C VAL A 385 0.95 -4.13 46.90
N SER A 386 0.19 -3.69 47.91
CA SER A 386 -0.43 -4.61 48.86
C SER A 386 -1.51 -5.49 48.24
N ALA A 387 -2.28 -4.96 47.27
CA ALA A 387 -3.31 -5.70 46.55
C ALA A 387 -2.73 -6.80 45.63
N LEU A 388 -1.61 -6.53 44.95
CA LEU A 388 -1.03 -7.44 43.95
C LEU A 388 -0.24 -8.61 44.54
N PHE A 389 0.35 -8.48 45.72
CA PHE A 389 1.22 -9.50 46.31
C PHE A 389 0.51 -10.50 47.25
N GLN A 390 -0.83 -10.57 47.24
CA GLN A 390 -1.61 -11.67 47.84
C GLN A 390 -2.09 -12.71 46.78
N LYS A 391 -2.26 -13.97 47.20
CA LYS A 391 -2.48 -15.18 46.36
C LYS A 391 -3.92 -15.29 45.81
N GLY A 392 -4.06 -15.67 44.54
CA GLY A 392 -5.32 -16.16 43.95
C GLY A 392 -5.39 -16.01 42.43
N SER A 393 -5.80 -17.09 41.74
CA SER A 393 -5.70 -17.37 40.30
C SER A 393 -6.87 -16.86 39.44
N ALA A 394 -6.66 -16.68 38.12
CA ALA A 394 -7.41 -17.30 37.00
C ALA A 394 -7.50 -16.46 35.68
N VAL A 395 -7.80 -17.20 34.60
CA VAL A 395 -7.76 -17.03 33.13
C VAL A 395 -8.78 -16.05 32.51
N LEU A 396 -8.55 -15.54 31.27
CA LEU A 396 -9.59 -15.05 30.34
C LEU A 396 -9.32 -15.39 28.84
N PRO A 397 -10.36 -15.56 27.97
CA PRO A 397 -10.28 -16.00 26.56
C PRO A 397 -10.53 -14.91 25.46
N GLU A 398 -10.54 -15.36 24.20
CA GLU A 398 -10.35 -14.70 22.88
C GLU A 398 -11.59 -14.10 22.13
N GLN A 399 -11.28 -13.10 21.25
CA GLN A 399 -11.74 -12.73 19.86
C GLN A 399 -13.22 -12.72 19.41
N ILE A 400 -13.60 -11.76 18.49
CA ILE A 400 -14.36 -11.93 17.20
C ILE A 400 -14.12 -10.74 16.19
N ARG A 401 -14.21 -11.01 14.86
CA ARG A 401 -13.99 -10.17 13.64
C ARG A 401 -15.10 -10.41 12.57
N ILE A 402 -15.41 -9.46 11.64
CA ILE A 402 -16.22 -9.67 10.38
C ILE A 402 -15.65 -8.86 9.17
N ASP A 403 -15.96 -9.30 7.93
CA ASP A 403 -15.22 -9.26 6.64
C ASP A 403 -15.80 -8.35 5.49
N GLN A 404 -14.91 -7.85 4.59
CA GLN A 404 -15.05 -6.83 3.51
C GLN A 404 -14.67 -7.34 2.09
N GLN A 405 -14.69 -8.65 1.83
CA GLN A 405 -13.82 -9.29 0.82
C GLN A 405 -14.08 -9.00 -0.69
N SER A 406 -15.28 -8.64 -1.16
CA SER A 406 -15.59 -8.71 -2.60
C SER A 406 -15.16 -7.47 -3.42
N LEU A 407 -15.04 -6.29 -2.82
CA LEU A 407 -14.63 -5.05 -3.49
C LEU A 407 -13.11 -4.91 -3.66
N ILE A 408 -12.34 -5.67 -2.87
CA ILE A 408 -10.86 -5.70 -2.87
C ILE A 408 -10.31 -6.35 -4.15
N GLU A 409 -11.03 -7.30 -4.73
CA GLU A 409 -10.48 -8.19 -5.75
C GLU A 409 -10.29 -7.56 -7.15
N ALA A 410 -11.03 -6.50 -7.48
CA ALA A 410 -10.94 -5.83 -8.77
C ALA A 410 -9.76 -4.85 -8.85
N LYS A 411 -9.53 -4.06 -7.79
CA LYS A 411 -8.40 -3.10 -7.67
C LYS A 411 -7.05 -3.80 -7.43
N LYS A 412 -7.09 -4.93 -6.73
CA LYS A 412 -5.95 -5.84 -6.52
C LYS A 412 -5.29 -6.25 -7.85
N ARG A 413 -6.07 -6.60 -8.88
CA ARG A 413 -5.55 -7.05 -10.20
C ARG A 413 -4.71 -6.02 -10.97
N ALA A 414 -4.97 -4.73 -10.79
CA ALA A 414 -4.22 -3.66 -11.47
C ALA A 414 -2.88 -3.35 -10.78
N TYR A 415 -2.82 -3.44 -9.44
CA TYR A 415 -1.62 -3.20 -8.63
C TYR A 415 -0.66 -4.37 -8.65
N GLU A 416 -1.23 -5.57 -8.63
CA GLU A 416 -0.50 -6.79 -8.88
C GLU A 416 0.21 -6.75 -10.24
N LYS A 417 -0.18 -5.90 -11.21
CA LYS A 417 0.49 -5.72 -12.51
C LYS A 417 1.73 -4.82 -12.44
N LEU A 418 1.74 -3.81 -11.57
CA LEU A 418 2.89 -2.91 -11.36
C LEU A 418 3.94 -3.54 -10.45
N GLU A 419 3.53 -4.37 -9.47
CA GLU A 419 4.43 -5.17 -8.62
C GLU A 419 5.31 -6.13 -9.47
N ARG A 420 4.75 -6.68 -10.57
CA ARG A 420 5.42 -7.62 -11.50
C ARG A 420 6.69 -7.07 -12.11
N ARG A 421 6.73 -5.77 -12.43
CA ARG A 421 7.85 -5.13 -13.13
C ARG A 421 9.11 -4.98 -12.26
N GLY A 422 8.99 -5.09 -10.93
CA GLY A 422 10.12 -4.98 -10.00
C GLY A 422 10.79 -6.31 -9.65
N PHE A 423 10.17 -7.44 -9.98
CA PHE A 423 10.66 -8.77 -9.59
C PHE A 423 11.71 -9.34 -10.52
N GLU A 424 11.75 -8.90 -11.77
CA GLU A 424 12.65 -9.37 -12.81
C GLU A 424 13.53 -8.22 -13.32
N LEU A 425 14.85 -8.38 -13.27
CA LEU A 425 15.78 -7.48 -13.95
C LEU A 425 16.25 -8.11 -15.26
N LEU A 426 15.79 -7.57 -16.39
CA LEU A 426 16.08 -8.08 -17.73
C LEU A 426 17.13 -7.21 -18.44
N ILE A 427 18.31 -7.77 -18.69
CA ILE A 427 19.46 -7.07 -19.29
C ILE A 427 19.76 -7.66 -20.67
N HIS A 428 19.37 -6.95 -21.72
CA HIS A 428 19.51 -7.41 -23.11
C HIS A 428 20.62 -6.69 -23.90
N LYS A 429 20.96 -5.45 -23.53
CA LYS A 429 21.95 -4.65 -24.23
C LYS A 429 23.37 -5.17 -23.96
N SER A 430 24.16 -5.40 -25.01
CA SER A 430 25.60 -5.72 -24.90
C SER A 430 26.44 -4.48 -24.54
N GLY A 431 27.59 -4.66 -23.90
CA GLY A 431 28.48 -3.58 -23.48
C GLY A 431 28.10 -2.93 -22.13
N VAL A 432 27.16 -3.53 -21.41
CA VAL A 432 26.68 -3.05 -20.11
C VAL A 432 27.27 -3.83 -18.94
N PHE A 433 27.38 -3.18 -17.80
CA PHE A 433 27.95 -3.67 -16.56
C PHE A 433 26.91 -3.66 -15.43
N LEU A 434 26.57 -4.83 -14.92
CA LEU A 434 25.73 -5.03 -13.75
C LEU A 434 26.59 -4.96 -12.47
N GLY A 435 26.40 -3.91 -11.70
CA GLY A 435 26.96 -3.73 -10.36
C GLY A 435 25.90 -3.76 -9.26
N LYS A 436 26.37 -3.71 -8.02
CA LYS A 436 25.53 -3.56 -6.82
C LYS A 436 26.05 -2.41 -5.99
N THR A 437 25.13 -1.57 -5.53
CA THR A 437 25.36 -0.51 -4.54
C THR A 437 24.69 -0.89 -3.22
N TYR A 438 24.71 -0.02 -2.21
CA TYR A 438 24.13 -0.35 -0.90
C TYR A 438 22.64 -0.70 -0.95
N HIS A 439 21.87 -0.10 -1.87
CA HIS A 439 20.41 -0.27 -1.95
C HIS A 439 19.88 -0.75 -3.31
N HIS A 440 20.73 -0.80 -4.35
CA HIS A 440 20.28 -1.10 -5.72
C HIS A 440 21.23 -2.02 -6.48
N PHE A 441 20.69 -2.82 -7.39
CA PHE A 441 21.39 -3.26 -8.58
C PHE A 441 21.50 -2.08 -9.55
N THR A 442 22.64 -1.93 -10.20
CA THR A 442 22.91 -0.86 -11.17
C THR A 442 23.40 -1.45 -12.47
N VAL A 443 22.79 -1.08 -13.59
CA VAL A 443 23.28 -1.42 -14.93
C VAL A 443 23.94 -0.16 -15.50
N LYS A 444 25.18 -0.26 -15.95
CA LYS A 444 25.97 0.86 -16.48
C LYS A 444 26.49 0.57 -17.88
N GLU A 445 26.71 1.57 -18.71
CA GLU A 445 27.39 1.42 -20.01
C GLU A 445 28.49 2.47 -20.10
N LYS A 446 29.72 2.05 -20.43
CA LYS A 446 30.91 2.94 -20.47
C LYS A 446 31.08 3.81 -19.21
N GLY A 447 30.65 3.31 -18.05
CA GLY A 447 30.71 4.01 -16.76
C GLY A 447 29.45 4.80 -16.38
N GLU A 448 28.58 5.11 -17.34
CA GLU A 448 27.33 5.85 -17.12
C GLU A 448 26.18 4.94 -16.65
N LEU A 449 25.33 5.42 -15.75
CA LEU A 449 24.22 4.64 -15.20
C LEU A 449 23.05 4.57 -16.18
N LEU A 450 22.73 3.37 -16.68
CA LEU A 450 21.57 3.12 -17.53
C LEU A 450 20.30 2.79 -16.74
N PHE A 451 20.43 1.99 -15.67
CA PHE A 451 19.28 1.52 -14.90
C PHE A 451 19.63 1.23 -13.46
N LYS A 452 18.66 1.41 -12.55
CA LYS A 452 18.77 0.99 -11.14
C LYS A 452 17.51 0.25 -10.69
N ALA A 453 17.70 -0.88 -10.02
CA ALA A 453 16.62 -1.70 -9.46
C ALA A 453 16.82 -1.87 -7.95
N PRO A 454 15.82 -1.62 -7.09
CA PRO A 454 15.95 -1.84 -5.65
C PRO A 454 16.24 -3.30 -5.34
N LEU A 455 17.23 -3.56 -4.46
CA LEU A 455 17.63 -4.92 -4.10
C LEU A 455 16.46 -5.75 -3.51
N ALA A 456 15.58 -5.11 -2.74
CA ALA A 456 14.43 -5.77 -2.10
C ALA A 456 13.37 -6.27 -3.11
N ASN A 457 13.30 -5.64 -4.28
CA ASN A 457 12.29 -5.93 -5.28
C ASN A 457 12.77 -7.02 -6.24
N VAL A 458 14.04 -7.00 -6.65
CA VAL A 458 14.56 -7.97 -7.63
C VAL A 458 14.59 -9.37 -7.01
N LYS A 459 13.85 -10.30 -7.62
CA LYS A 459 13.80 -11.72 -7.23
C LYS A 459 14.52 -12.62 -8.23
N HIS A 460 14.87 -12.11 -9.40
CA HIS A 460 15.55 -12.82 -10.47
C HIS A 460 16.18 -11.83 -11.45
N ILE A 461 17.33 -12.19 -12.02
CA ILE A 461 18.03 -11.41 -13.06
C ILE A 461 18.22 -12.29 -14.31
N SER A 462 17.79 -11.79 -15.46
CA SER A 462 17.98 -12.45 -16.76
C SER A 462 18.93 -11.63 -17.63
N ILE A 463 20.06 -12.23 -17.99
CA ILE A 463 21.08 -11.67 -18.88
C ILE A 463 20.89 -12.30 -20.26
N LEU A 464 20.43 -11.49 -21.21
CA LEU A 464 20.15 -11.86 -22.60
C LEU A 464 21.17 -11.29 -23.58
N GLY A 465 21.94 -10.26 -23.17
CA GLY A 465 23.00 -9.67 -23.98
C GLY A 465 24.30 -10.45 -23.86
N GLU A 466 24.97 -10.68 -24.99
CA GLU A 466 26.22 -11.45 -25.04
C GLU A 466 27.40 -10.70 -24.41
N GLY A 467 27.39 -9.37 -24.44
CA GLY A 467 28.46 -8.51 -23.91
C GLY A 467 28.21 -7.95 -22.51
N VAL A 468 27.50 -8.64 -21.63
CA VAL A 468 27.15 -8.15 -20.28
C VAL A 468 28.19 -8.58 -19.25
N SER A 469 28.74 -7.62 -18.50
CA SER A 469 29.66 -7.88 -17.39
C SER A 469 28.93 -7.79 -16.04
N VAL A 470 29.28 -8.64 -15.06
CA VAL A 470 28.67 -8.62 -13.71
C VAL A 470 29.74 -8.47 -12.64
N SER A 471 29.54 -7.59 -11.66
CA SER A 471 30.49 -7.38 -10.57
C SER A 471 30.48 -8.51 -9.56
N GLY A 472 31.64 -8.87 -9.00
CA GLY A 472 31.74 -9.90 -7.95
C GLY A 472 30.86 -9.60 -6.73
N TYR A 473 30.76 -8.34 -6.30
CA TYR A 473 29.84 -7.94 -5.23
C TYR A 473 28.37 -8.15 -5.56
N ALA A 474 27.95 -7.95 -6.82
CA ALA A 474 26.58 -8.23 -7.23
C ALA A 474 26.30 -9.73 -7.23
N LEU A 475 27.26 -10.55 -7.69
CA LEU A 475 27.17 -12.01 -7.64
C LEU A 475 27.04 -12.53 -6.21
N CYS A 476 27.94 -12.11 -5.30
CA CYS A 476 27.90 -12.54 -3.90
C CYS A 476 26.57 -12.14 -3.22
N TYR A 477 26.12 -10.89 -3.40
CA TYR A 477 24.86 -10.44 -2.83
C TYR A 477 23.67 -11.26 -3.36
N CYS A 478 23.64 -11.54 -4.66
CA CYS A 478 22.61 -12.36 -5.28
C CYS A 478 22.61 -13.79 -4.70
N ALA A 479 23.79 -14.40 -4.56
CA ALA A 479 23.93 -15.73 -3.97
C ALA A 479 23.51 -15.77 -2.48
N GLU A 480 23.88 -14.77 -1.68
CA GLU A 480 23.50 -14.66 -0.27
C GLU A 480 21.98 -14.44 -0.08
N ASN A 481 21.35 -13.70 -0.99
CA ASN A 481 19.93 -13.33 -0.91
C ASN A 481 19.02 -14.23 -1.77
N ASN A 482 19.54 -15.33 -2.32
CA ASN A 482 18.80 -16.28 -3.17
C ASN A 482 18.11 -15.63 -4.40
N ILE A 483 18.80 -14.67 -5.01
CA ILE A 483 18.41 -14.02 -6.26
C ILE A 483 19.19 -14.72 -7.39
N PRO A 484 18.58 -15.65 -8.15
CA PRO A 484 19.24 -16.30 -9.28
C PRO A 484 19.57 -15.31 -10.39
N ILE A 485 20.71 -15.55 -11.06
CA ILE A 485 21.12 -14.85 -12.27
C ILE A 485 21.25 -15.88 -13.39
N ASP A 486 20.47 -15.70 -14.45
CA ASP A 486 20.46 -16.56 -15.62
C ASP A 486 21.13 -15.89 -16.81
N PHE A 487 21.97 -16.64 -17.51
CA PHE A 487 22.56 -16.24 -18.78
C PHE A 487 21.87 -17.00 -19.90
N TYR A 488 21.27 -16.28 -20.84
CA TYR A 488 20.56 -16.81 -21.98
C TYR A 488 21.35 -16.54 -23.26
N VAL A 489 21.39 -17.51 -24.17
CA VAL A 489 21.81 -17.30 -25.56
C VAL A 489 20.59 -17.00 -26.45
N THR A 490 20.82 -16.64 -27.72
CA THR A 490 19.82 -16.19 -28.72
C THR A 490 18.57 -17.09 -28.84
N HIS A 491 18.64 -18.35 -28.41
CA HIS A 491 17.59 -19.35 -28.51
C HIS A 491 16.69 -19.47 -27.25
N GLY A 492 16.84 -18.57 -26.25
CA GLY A 492 15.90 -18.45 -25.12
C GLY A 492 16.01 -19.50 -24.02
N GLN A 493 16.92 -20.47 -24.15
CA GLN A 493 17.28 -21.37 -23.06
C GLN A 493 18.43 -20.79 -22.23
N PRO A 494 18.36 -20.87 -20.89
CA PRO A 494 19.48 -20.46 -20.04
C PRO A 494 20.64 -21.47 -20.21
N VAL A 495 21.84 -20.97 -20.48
CA VAL A 495 23.07 -21.77 -20.66
C VAL A 495 23.92 -21.82 -19.40
N ALA A 496 23.81 -20.81 -18.55
CA ALA A 496 24.51 -20.75 -17.27
C ALA A 496 23.66 -20.05 -16.22
N ARG A 497 23.86 -20.41 -14.96
CA ARG A 497 23.15 -19.83 -13.81
C ARG A 497 24.08 -19.66 -12.62
N VAL A 498 23.93 -18.54 -11.91
CA VAL A 498 24.55 -18.31 -10.60
C VAL A 498 23.48 -18.40 -9.51
N TYR A 499 23.76 -19.19 -8.46
CA TYR A 499 22.85 -19.41 -7.33
C TYR A 499 23.62 -19.65 -6.02
N SER A 500 22.91 -19.73 -4.89
CA SER A 500 23.48 -19.89 -3.55
C SER A 500 24.10 -21.27 -3.33
N MET A 501 25.23 -21.35 -2.61
CA MET A 501 25.87 -22.63 -2.26
C MET A 501 25.08 -23.46 -1.21
N HIS A 502 24.17 -22.84 -0.45
CA HIS A 502 23.42 -23.47 0.65
C HIS A 502 22.15 -24.24 0.22
N THR A 503 22.09 -24.72 -1.03
CA THR A 503 20.90 -25.38 -1.61
C THR A 503 20.91 -26.89 -1.53
N HIS A 504 22.02 -27.53 -1.14
CA HIS A 504 22.13 -28.99 -1.14
C HIS A 504 21.77 -29.57 0.23
N ASP A 505 20.94 -30.61 0.22
CA ASP A 505 20.51 -31.37 1.39
C ASP A 505 20.70 -32.85 1.10
N SER A 506 21.74 -33.44 1.69
CA SER A 506 22.13 -34.83 1.43
C SER A 506 21.04 -35.83 1.84
N ASP A 507 20.28 -35.56 2.89
CA ASP A 507 19.17 -36.41 3.34
C ASP A 507 17.99 -36.34 2.34
N LEU A 508 17.68 -35.15 1.84
CA LEU A 508 16.66 -34.98 0.80
C LEU A 508 17.08 -35.65 -0.52
N LEU A 509 18.35 -35.56 -0.91
CA LEU A 509 18.87 -36.23 -2.11
C LEU A 509 18.66 -37.75 -2.02
N MET A 510 19.00 -38.35 -0.88
CA MET A 510 18.78 -39.78 -0.65
C MET A 510 17.29 -40.15 -0.76
N LYS A 511 16.40 -39.32 -0.22
CA LYS A 511 14.94 -39.51 -0.32
C LYS A 511 14.43 -39.36 -1.76
N GLN A 512 15.00 -38.46 -2.56
CA GLN A 512 14.67 -38.34 -3.99
C GLN A 512 15.06 -39.59 -4.78
N LEU A 513 16.23 -40.15 -4.50
CA LEU A 513 16.69 -41.40 -5.13
C LEU A 513 15.82 -42.58 -4.70
N GLN A 514 15.49 -42.70 -3.42
CA GLN A 514 14.57 -43.73 -2.91
C GLN A 514 13.18 -43.64 -3.55
N ALA A 515 12.71 -42.45 -3.92
CA ALA A 515 11.43 -42.27 -4.59
C ALA A 515 11.34 -42.98 -5.96
N LEU A 516 12.48 -43.29 -6.60
CA LEU A 516 12.50 -44.04 -7.86
C LEU A 516 12.06 -45.51 -7.70
N THR A 517 12.19 -46.07 -6.49
CA THR A 517 11.96 -47.50 -6.23
C THR A 517 10.82 -47.78 -5.24
N ASN A 518 10.46 -46.83 -4.38
CA ASN A 518 9.46 -47.03 -3.32
C ASN A 518 8.00 -46.73 -3.74
N GLY A 519 7.72 -46.64 -5.05
CA GLY A 519 6.39 -46.36 -5.60
C GLY A 519 5.97 -44.89 -5.61
N LYS A 520 6.67 -43.99 -4.90
CA LYS A 520 6.38 -42.55 -4.94
C LYS A 520 6.63 -41.96 -6.33
N GLY A 521 7.66 -42.41 -7.03
CA GLY A 521 8.01 -41.99 -8.40
C GLY A 521 6.87 -42.25 -9.39
N HIS A 522 6.23 -43.43 -9.31
CA HIS A 522 5.07 -43.77 -10.15
C HIS A 522 3.92 -42.81 -9.94
N HIS A 523 3.62 -42.52 -8.67
CA HIS A 523 2.58 -41.56 -8.32
C HIS A 523 2.92 -40.16 -8.85
N ILE A 524 4.17 -39.69 -8.71
CA ILE A 524 4.60 -38.38 -9.22
C ILE A 524 4.42 -38.31 -10.74
N ALA A 525 4.95 -39.29 -11.47
CA ALA A 525 4.88 -39.34 -12.94
C ALA A 525 3.42 -39.37 -13.44
N TYR A 526 2.60 -40.26 -12.87
CA TYR A 526 1.18 -40.37 -13.18
C TYR A 526 0.46 -39.04 -12.98
N GLN A 527 0.67 -38.40 -11.82
CA GLN A 527 -0.03 -37.17 -11.49
C GLN A 527 0.37 -36.01 -12.43
N LEU A 528 1.64 -35.94 -12.85
CA LEU A 528 2.11 -34.92 -13.78
C LEU A 528 1.48 -35.07 -15.17
N VAL A 529 1.37 -36.29 -15.70
CA VAL A 529 0.70 -36.54 -16.97
C VAL A 529 -0.79 -36.24 -16.89
N VAL A 530 -1.46 -36.69 -15.82
CA VAL A 530 -2.88 -36.36 -15.59
C VAL A 530 -3.09 -34.84 -15.54
N ALA A 531 -2.22 -34.11 -14.85
CA ALA A 531 -2.34 -32.67 -14.76
C ALA A 531 -2.11 -31.97 -16.11
N LYS A 532 -1.13 -32.42 -16.90
CA LYS A 532 -0.89 -31.92 -18.25
C LYS A 532 -2.11 -32.09 -19.15
N ILE A 533 -2.68 -33.30 -19.20
CA ILE A 533 -3.86 -33.60 -20.03
C ILE A 533 -5.06 -32.79 -19.57
N LYS A 534 -5.31 -32.71 -18.25
CA LYS A 534 -6.39 -31.88 -17.70
C LYS A 534 -6.20 -30.40 -18.01
N ASN A 535 -4.97 -29.89 -18.01
CA ASN A 535 -4.69 -28.50 -18.37
C ASN A 535 -4.85 -28.26 -19.88
N GLN A 536 -4.51 -29.21 -20.75
CA GLN A 536 -4.82 -29.13 -22.18
C GLN A 536 -6.33 -29.09 -22.42
N LEU A 537 -7.08 -30.01 -21.80
CA LEU A 537 -8.54 -30.04 -21.83
C LEU A 537 -9.15 -28.72 -21.36
N ASN A 538 -8.72 -28.21 -20.21
CA ASN A 538 -9.20 -26.95 -19.65
C ASN A 538 -8.83 -25.75 -20.54
N THR A 539 -7.76 -25.84 -21.33
CA THR A 539 -7.36 -24.76 -22.25
C THR A 539 -8.26 -24.73 -23.47
N ILE A 540 -8.60 -25.90 -24.03
CA ILE A 540 -9.57 -26.02 -25.11
C ILE A 540 -10.91 -25.44 -24.67
N LYS A 541 -11.40 -25.86 -23.50
CA LYS A 541 -12.65 -25.35 -22.92
C LYS A 541 -12.62 -23.84 -22.66
N TYR A 542 -11.49 -23.31 -22.18
CA TYR A 542 -11.31 -21.87 -21.99
C TYR A 542 -11.34 -21.07 -23.29
N LEU A 543 -10.66 -21.55 -24.34
CA LEU A 543 -10.50 -20.83 -25.61
C LEU A 543 -11.75 -20.87 -26.49
N THR A 544 -12.69 -21.78 -26.21
CA THR A 544 -13.97 -21.95 -26.92
C THR A 544 -15.17 -21.33 -26.20
N LYS A 545 -14.99 -20.84 -24.97
CA LYS A 545 -16.08 -20.34 -24.09
C LYS A 545 -16.99 -19.26 -24.71
N ASN A 546 -16.51 -18.50 -25.70
CA ASN A 546 -17.26 -17.40 -26.33
C ASN A 546 -17.59 -17.67 -27.81
N ASP A 547 -17.26 -18.85 -28.34
CA ASP A 547 -17.60 -19.20 -29.72
C ASP A 547 -19.01 -19.80 -29.74
N VAL A 548 -19.89 -19.29 -30.62
CA VAL A 548 -21.31 -19.69 -30.77
C VAL A 548 -21.49 -21.12 -31.32
N LEU A 549 -20.39 -21.85 -31.57
CA LEU A 549 -20.36 -23.17 -32.18
C LEU A 549 -20.00 -24.25 -31.15
N ASP A 550 -20.96 -24.63 -30.30
CA ASP A 550 -20.80 -25.66 -29.25
C ASP A 550 -20.35 -27.03 -29.80
N ASN A 551 -20.70 -27.38 -31.05
CA ASN A 551 -20.41 -28.70 -31.62
C ASN A 551 -18.92 -28.96 -31.97
N ALA A 552 -18.11 -27.91 -32.17
CA ALA A 552 -16.69 -28.06 -32.54
C ALA A 552 -15.77 -28.24 -31.32
N CYS A 553 -16.25 -28.00 -30.09
CA CYS A 553 -15.45 -28.18 -28.88
C CYS A 553 -15.46 -29.64 -28.39
N ALA A 554 -16.63 -30.29 -28.47
CA ALA A 554 -16.84 -31.68 -28.04
C ALA A 554 -15.89 -32.66 -28.76
N SER A 555 -15.65 -32.44 -30.07
CA SER A 555 -14.76 -33.26 -30.90
C SER A 555 -13.29 -33.29 -30.44
N PHE A 556 -12.88 -32.36 -29.58
CA PHE A 556 -11.53 -32.34 -28.97
C PHE A 556 -11.55 -32.68 -27.48
N THR A 557 -12.63 -32.37 -26.75
CA THR A 557 -12.71 -32.62 -25.31
C THR A 557 -13.05 -34.07 -24.98
N GLU A 558 -13.97 -34.70 -25.72
CA GLU A 558 -14.40 -36.08 -25.43
C GLU A 558 -13.26 -37.09 -25.58
N PRO A 559 -12.41 -37.05 -26.63
CA PRO A 559 -11.29 -37.98 -26.73
C PRO A 559 -10.25 -37.82 -25.60
N LEU A 560 -10.07 -36.60 -25.09
CA LEU A 560 -9.19 -36.33 -23.95
C LEU A 560 -9.77 -36.86 -22.64
N ASP A 561 -11.09 -36.77 -22.45
CA ASP A 561 -11.79 -37.35 -21.30
C ASP A 561 -11.72 -38.89 -21.32
N VAL A 562 -11.84 -39.52 -22.50
CA VAL A 562 -11.62 -40.97 -22.68
C VAL A 562 -10.19 -41.35 -22.29
N ILE A 563 -9.19 -40.62 -22.77
CA ILE A 563 -7.78 -40.85 -22.40
C ILE A 563 -7.59 -40.77 -20.88
N LEU A 564 -8.21 -39.81 -20.19
CA LEU A 564 -8.13 -39.70 -18.73
C LEU A 564 -8.77 -40.90 -18.00
N GLN A 565 -9.87 -41.44 -18.53
CA GLN A 565 -10.50 -42.65 -18.00
C GLN A 565 -9.64 -43.90 -18.21
N GLU A 566 -9.02 -44.05 -19.39
CA GLU A 566 -8.07 -45.13 -19.68
C GLU A 566 -6.86 -45.05 -18.73
N LEU A 567 -6.34 -43.85 -18.49
CA LEU A 567 -5.17 -43.61 -17.65
C LEU A 567 -5.44 -43.97 -16.16
N ASP A 568 -6.68 -43.83 -15.69
CA ASP A 568 -7.08 -44.24 -14.34
C ASP A 568 -6.96 -45.76 -14.09
N GLN A 569 -7.04 -46.58 -15.13
CA GLN A 569 -6.88 -48.03 -15.04
C GLN A 569 -5.43 -48.46 -14.77
N ILE A 570 -4.45 -47.55 -14.91
CA ILE A 570 -3.01 -47.79 -14.74
C ILE A 570 -2.55 -47.57 -13.28
N LYS A 571 -3.38 -46.94 -12.44
CA LYS A 571 -3.13 -46.67 -11.01
C LYS A 571 -2.60 -47.86 -10.18
N PRO A 572 -3.01 -49.12 -10.39
CA PRO A 572 -2.28 -50.24 -9.81
C PRO A 572 -0.89 -50.31 -10.45
N PHE A 573 0.07 -49.55 -9.90
CA PHE A 573 1.45 -49.46 -10.34
C PHE A 573 2.21 -50.76 -10.02
N LYS A 574 1.92 -51.81 -10.79
CA LYS A 574 2.48 -53.17 -10.61
C LYS A 574 3.86 -53.36 -11.24
N GLU A 575 4.26 -52.44 -12.10
CA GLU A 575 5.47 -52.53 -12.92
C GLU A 575 6.54 -51.55 -12.44
N GLU A 576 7.76 -51.65 -12.96
CA GLU A 576 8.82 -50.67 -12.69
C GLU A 576 8.46 -49.27 -13.21
N LEU A 577 9.05 -48.24 -12.59
CA LEU A 577 8.77 -46.84 -12.92
C LEU A 577 9.04 -46.56 -14.40
N ARG A 578 10.14 -47.08 -14.95
CA ARG A 578 10.52 -46.87 -16.35
C ARG A 578 9.46 -47.37 -17.33
N ILE A 579 8.87 -48.54 -17.07
CA ILE A 579 7.81 -49.12 -17.92
C ILE A 579 6.53 -48.29 -17.78
N THR A 580 6.18 -47.92 -16.54
CA THR A 580 5.03 -47.07 -16.25
C THR A 580 5.15 -45.71 -16.95
N SER A 581 6.31 -45.06 -16.88
CA SER A 581 6.59 -43.78 -17.55
C SER A 581 6.48 -43.91 -19.08
N GLY A 582 6.95 -45.02 -19.66
CA GLY A 582 6.78 -45.31 -21.09
C GLY A 582 5.30 -45.39 -21.50
N LYS A 583 4.46 -46.07 -20.71
CA LYS A 583 3.00 -46.11 -20.92
C LYS A 583 2.38 -44.72 -20.79
N LEU A 584 2.75 -43.98 -19.75
CA LEU A 584 2.26 -42.62 -19.52
C LEU A 584 2.62 -41.66 -20.68
N PHE A 585 3.79 -41.82 -21.31
CA PHE A 585 4.18 -41.06 -22.50
C PHE A 585 3.28 -41.34 -23.72
N ALA A 586 2.83 -42.59 -23.90
CA ALA A 586 1.92 -42.90 -25.00
C ALA A 586 0.57 -42.16 -24.87
N TYR A 587 0.03 -42.09 -23.65
CA TYR A 587 -1.19 -41.31 -23.37
C TYR A 587 -0.95 -39.80 -23.49
N GLU A 588 0.17 -39.30 -22.97
CA GLU A 588 0.57 -37.90 -23.13
C GLU A 588 0.71 -37.51 -24.61
N GLY A 589 1.33 -38.34 -25.43
CA GLY A 589 1.52 -38.10 -26.85
C GLY A 589 0.20 -38.06 -27.62
N ARG A 590 -0.71 -39.02 -27.36
CA ARG A 590 -2.08 -39.01 -27.91
C ARG A 590 -2.82 -37.73 -27.55
N ALA A 591 -2.80 -37.33 -26.28
CA ALA A 591 -3.45 -36.11 -25.81
C ALA A 591 -2.83 -34.85 -26.41
N ALA A 592 -1.49 -34.78 -26.51
CA ALA A 592 -0.78 -33.67 -27.12
C ALA A 592 -1.12 -33.52 -28.61
N ALA A 593 -1.24 -34.61 -29.37
CA ALA A 593 -1.64 -34.57 -30.77
C ALA A 593 -3.02 -33.92 -30.96
N ILE A 594 -4.00 -34.29 -30.13
CA ILE A 594 -5.35 -33.71 -30.13
C ILE A 594 -5.28 -32.20 -29.81
N TYR A 595 -4.54 -31.84 -28.77
CA TYR A 595 -4.40 -30.44 -28.34
C TYR A 595 -3.72 -29.56 -29.40
N TRP A 596 -2.66 -30.04 -30.05
CA TRP A 596 -1.97 -29.25 -31.08
C TRP A 596 -2.81 -29.15 -32.36
N ARG A 597 -3.55 -30.19 -32.74
CA ARG A 597 -4.51 -30.12 -33.85
C ARG A 597 -5.56 -29.02 -33.60
N PHE A 598 -6.10 -28.94 -32.39
CA PHE A 598 -7.01 -27.86 -32.00
C PHE A 598 -6.39 -26.47 -32.17
N LEU A 599 -5.15 -26.27 -31.72
CA LEU A 599 -4.47 -24.97 -31.86
C LEU A 599 -4.16 -24.62 -33.32
N VAL A 600 -3.81 -25.61 -34.16
CA VAL A 600 -3.65 -25.42 -35.61
C VAL A 600 -4.94 -24.89 -36.23
N GLU A 601 -6.07 -25.53 -35.96
CA GLU A 601 -7.37 -25.10 -36.49
C GLU A 601 -7.76 -23.69 -36.01
N LYS A 602 -7.49 -23.35 -34.75
CA LYS A 602 -7.81 -22.02 -34.21
C LYS A 602 -6.89 -20.90 -34.70
N LEU A 603 -5.64 -21.21 -35.05
CA LEU A 603 -4.67 -20.23 -35.54
C LEU A 603 -4.66 -20.08 -37.07
N ALA A 604 -5.22 -21.04 -37.81
CA ALA A 604 -5.28 -21.03 -39.27
C ALA A 604 -5.77 -19.70 -39.90
N PRO A 605 -6.75 -18.96 -39.33
CA PRO A 605 -7.17 -17.67 -39.89
C PRO A 605 -6.13 -16.54 -39.75
N VAL A 606 -5.13 -16.70 -38.89
CA VAL A 606 -4.16 -15.66 -38.50
C VAL A 606 -2.77 -15.97 -39.04
N ILE A 607 -2.32 -17.23 -38.94
CA ILE A 607 -0.96 -17.63 -39.28
C ILE A 607 -0.88 -19.12 -39.67
N THR A 608 -0.02 -19.44 -40.63
CA THR A 608 0.28 -20.83 -41.00
C THR A 608 1.05 -21.52 -39.87
N PHE A 609 0.46 -22.59 -39.32
CA PHE A 609 1.06 -23.41 -38.27
C PHE A 609 0.69 -24.87 -38.50
N SER A 610 1.67 -25.74 -38.76
CA SER A 610 1.43 -27.15 -39.08
C SER A 610 1.40 -28.07 -37.84
N GLY A 611 1.83 -27.57 -36.69
CA GLY A 611 1.91 -28.33 -35.44
C GLY A 611 3.19 -28.06 -34.66
N ARG A 612 3.30 -28.69 -33.49
CA ARG A 612 4.39 -28.45 -32.53
C ARG A 612 5.69 -29.14 -32.93
N GLU A 613 6.74 -28.35 -33.16
CA GLU A 613 8.10 -28.82 -33.45
C GLU A 613 9.10 -28.34 -32.37
N ARG A 614 9.75 -29.29 -31.68
CA ARG A 614 10.55 -28.99 -30.47
C ARG A 614 11.99 -28.52 -30.76
N GLN A 615 12.58 -28.89 -31.90
CA GLN A 615 13.97 -28.58 -32.26
C GLN A 615 14.04 -28.20 -33.74
N GLY A 616 14.90 -27.24 -34.10
CA GLY A 616 15.11 -26.84 -35.50
C GLY A 616 13.98 -26.03 -36.14
N ALA A 617 12.91 -25.75 -35.39
CA ALA A 617 11.75 -25.03 -35.91
C ALA A 617 12.10 -23.61 -36.36
N THR A 618 11.65 -23.24 -37.56
CA THR A 618 11.82 -21.91 -38.15
C THR A 618 10.52 -21.12 -38.25
N ASP A 619 9.37 -21.76 -38.00
CA ASP A 619 8.08 -21.08 -38.04
C ASP A 619 7.87 -20.17 -36.82
N PRO A 620 7.17 -19.03 -37.00
CA PRO A 620 6.97 -18.05 -35.94
C PRO A 620 6.33 -18.60 -34.66
N VAL A 621 5.38 -19.53 -34.77
CA VAL A 621 4.64 -20.04 -33.61
C VAL A 621 5.52 -20.94 -32.76
N ASN A 622 6.24 -21.89 -33.36
CA ASN A 622 7.16 -22.75 -32.62
C ASN A 622 8.34 -21.97 -32.04
N VAL A 623 8.86 -20.97 -32.76
CA VAL A 623 9.92 -20.10 -32.25
C VAL A 623 9.46 -19.36 -30.98
N MET A 624 8.25 -18.79 -30.97
CA MET A 624 7.67 -18.17 -29.78
C MET A 624 7.46 -19.17 -28.63
N LEU A 625 6.91 -20.35 -28.93
CA LEU A 625 6.66 -21.39 -27.92
C LEU A 625 7.97 -21.89 -27.30
N ASN A 626 9.00 -22.15 -28.12
CA ASN A 626 10.32 -22.59 -27.68
C ASN A 626 10.95 -21.56 -26.73
N TYR A 627 10.93 -20.29 -27.13
CA TYR A 627 11.44 -19.19 -26.31
C TYR A 627 10.68 -19.06 -24.98
N GLY A 628 9.35 -19.09 -25.03
CA GLY A 628 8.51 -19.00 -23.84
C GLY A 628 8.68 -20.18 -22.87
N TYR A 629 8.83 -21.40 -23.40
CA TYR A 629 9.15 -22.57 -22.59
C TYR A 629 10.54 -22.45 -21.96
N GLY A 630 11.52 -21.84 -22.63
CA GLY A 630 12.84 -21.55 -22.06
C GLY A 630 12.78 -20.67 -20.81
N ILE A 631 11.97 -19.59 -20.84
CA ILE A 631 11.74 -18.73 -19.67
C ILE A 631 11.05 -19.51 -18.54
N LEU A 632 9.97 -20.24 -18.86
CA LEU A 632 9.21 -21.00 -17.86
C LEU A 632 10.09 -22.09 -17.21
N TYR A 633 10.91 -22.75 -18.03
CA TYR A 633 11.85 -23.77 -17.60
C TYR A 633 12.82 -23.24 -16.54
N ALA A 634 13.39 -22.05 -16.78
CA ALA A 634 14.26 -21.39 -15.83
C ALA A 634 13.58 -21.14 -14.46
N ARG A 635 12.28 -20.81 -14.47
CA ARG A 635 11.49 -20.57 -13.24
C ARG A 635 11.21 -21.85 -12.47
N VAL A 636 10.91 -22.95 -13.17
CA VAL A 636 10.72 -24.27 -12.56
C VAL A 636 12.02 -24.77 -11.94
N TRP A 637 13.13 -24.60 -12.65
CA TRP A 637 14.44 -24.95 -12.10
C TRP A 637 14.74 -24.16 -10.81
N ASP A 638 14.50 -22.83 -10.80
CA ASP A 638 14.72 -21.99 -9.60
C ASP A 638 13.87 -22.49 -8.42
N ALA A 639 12.61 -22.85 -8.69
CA ALA A 639 11.72 -23.41 -7.68
C ALA A 639 12.23 -24.74 -7.10
N LEU A 640 12.74 -25.64 -7.94
CA LEU A 640 13.32 -26.91 -7.51
C LEU A 640 14.55 -26.70 -6.61
N LEU A 641 15.49 -25.84 -7.02
CA LEU A 641 16.67 -25.52 -6.22
C LEU A 641 16.31 -24.87 -4.88
N LYS A 642 15.34 -23.95 -4.86
CA LYS A 642 14.85 -23.31 -3.62
C LYS A 642 14.14 -24.31 -2.70
N ALA A 643 13.50 -25.32 -3.28
CA ALA A 643 13.00 -26.46 -2.53
C ALA A 643 14.12 -27.44 -2.12
N ARG A 644 15.38 -27.20 -2.50
CA ARG A 644 16.54 -28.08 -2.27
C ARG A 644 16.43 -29.44 -2.98
N LEU A 645 15.58 -29.54 -4.00
CA LEU A 645 15.46 -30.73 -4.83
C LEU A 645 16.55 -30.71 -5.90
N ASN A 646 17.16 -31.87 -6.15
CA ASN A 646 18.01 -32.11 -7.29
C ASN A 646 17.17 -32.09 -8.59
N PRO A 647 17.39 -31.14 -9.51
CA PRO A 647 16.62 -31.00 -10.75
C PRO A 647 16.90 -32.08 -11.81
N GLU A 648 17.93 -32.89 -11.64
CA GLU A 648 18.31 -33.94 -12.60
C GLU A 648 17.57 -35.25 -12.36
N ILE A 649 17.09 -35.49 -11.14
CA ILE A 649 16.38 -36.72 -10.76
C ILE A 649 14.93 -36.68 -11.27
N SER A 650 14.72 -37.20 -12.47
CA SER A 650 13.41 -37.29 -13.13
C SER A 650 12.62 -38.52 -12.71
N TYR A 651 11.30 -38.38 -12.68
CA TYR A 651 10.35 -39.48 -12.43
C TYR A 651 9.51 -39.82 -13.67
N LEU A 652 9.38 -38.89 -14.63
CA LEU A 652 8.62 -39.09 -15.86
C LEU A 652 9.55 -39.16 -17.09
N HIS A 653 10.37 -38.15 -17.35
CA HIS A 653 11.31 -38.15 -18.48
C HIS A 653 12.49 -39.10 -18.26
N ALA A 654 12.98 -39.70 -19.34
CA ALA A 654 14.16 -40.54 -19.29
C ALA A 654 15.37 -39.69 -18.86
N GLY A 655 16.08 -40.12 -17.82
CA GLY A 655 17.32 -39.46 -17.38
C GLY A 655 18.32 -39.43 -18.53
N GLN A 656 18.67 -38.23 -18.98
CA GLN A 656 19.77 -38.01 -19.92
C GLN A 656 20.88 -37.34 -19.14
N SER A 657 22.12 -37.80 -19.34
CA SER A 657 23.27 -37.12 -18.77
C SER A 657 23.25 -35.64 -19.19
N ASP A 658 23.58 -34.75 -18.26
CA ASP A 658 23.65 -33.30 -18.43
C ASP A 658 22.32 -32.61 -18.72
N LYS A 659 21.18 -33.29 -18.51
CA LYS A 659 19.86 -32.70 -18.66
C LYS A 659 18.97 -32.82 -17.42
N PRO A 660 18.11 -31.83 -17.21
CA PRO A 660 17.59 -31.55 -15.88
C PRO A 660 16.15 -32.04 -15.86
N GLY A 661 16.05 -33.36 -15.81
CA GLY A 661 14.83 -34.09 -16.14
C GLY A 661 13.65 -33.76 -15.21
N LEU A 662 13.89 -33.50 -13.92
CA LEU A 662 12.83 -33.08 -13.01
C LEU A 662 12.24 -31.71 -13.36
N SER A 663 13.05 -30.82 -13.94
CA SER A 663 12.55 -29.54 -14.45
C SER A 663 11.63 -29.76 -15.67
N PHE A 664 11.93 -30.73 -16.53
CA PHE A 664 11.05 -31.13 -17.64
C PHE A 664 9.79 -31.86 -17.17
N ASP A 665 9.85 -32.54 -16.03
CA ASP A 665 8.68 -33.15 -15.41
C ASP A 665 7.75 -32.08 -14.84
N LEU A 666 8.29 -31.19 -14.00
CA LEU A 666 7.51 -30.24 -13.23
C LEU A 666 7.04 -29.03 -14.05
N ILE A 667 7.59 -28.80 -15.26
CA ILE A 667 7.10 -27.75 -16.16
C ILE A 667 5.72 -28.08 -16.76
N GLU A 668 5.41 -29.37 -16.94
CA GLU A 668 4.25 -29.82 -17.71
C GLU A 668 2.90 -29.27 -17.23
N PRO A 669 2.61 -29.17 -15.92
CA PRO A 669 1.37 -28.57 -15.44
C PRO A 669 1.21 -27.08 -15.77
N PHE A 670 2.28 -26.37 -16.15
CA PHE A 670 2.26 -24.91 -16.29
C PHE A 670 2.31 -24.43 -17.75
N ARG A 671 2.72 -25.28 -18.70
CA ARG A 671 2.97 -24.89 -20.10
C ARG A 671 1.79 -24.18 -20.74
N GLN A 672 0.61 -24.79 -20.69
CA GLN A 672 -0.58 -24.24 -21.35
C GLN A 672 -0.96 -22.87 -20.77
N ASN A 673 -0.84 -22.72 -19.45
CA ASN A 673 -1.32 -21.53 -18.76
C ASN A 673 -0.34 -20.35 -18.81
N CYS A 674 0.97 -20.64 -18.76
CA CYS A 674 2.02 -19.63 -18.79
C CYS A 674 2.44 -19.22 -20.19
N VAL A 675 2.46 -20.15 -21.14
CA VAL A 675 3.08 -19.94 -22.45
C VAL A 675 2.05 -20.06 -23.56
N ASP A 676 1.39 -21.21 -23.73
CA ASP A 676 0.55 -21.46 -24.90
C ASP A 676 -0.58 -20.43 -25.01
N ARG A 677 -1.28 -20.15 -23.90
CA ARG A 677 -2.34 -19.12 -23.85
C ARG A 677 -1.83 -17.72 -24.16
N VAL A 678 -0.60 -17.40 -23.76
CA VAL A 678 0.01 -16.09 -23.99
C VAL A 678 0.35 -15.94 -25.47
N VAL A 679 1.00 -16.94 -26.06
CA VAL A 679 1.35 -16.97 -27.49
C VAL A 679 0.09 -16.91 -28.34
N TYR A 680 -0.93 -17.73 -28.02
CA TYR A 680 -2.22 -17.69 -28.70
C TYR A 680 -2.87 -16.29 -28.63
N ALA A 681 -2.87 -15.66 -27.45
CA ALA A 681 -3.47 -14.34 -27.28
C ALA A 681 -2.75 -13.23 -28.05
N LEU A 682 -1.42 -13.31 -28.19
CA LEU A 682 -0.63 -12.37 -29.00
C LEU A 682 -0.94 -12.53 -30.50
N LEU A 683 -0.92 -13.78 -30.98
CA LEU A 683 -1.20 -14.07 -32.39
C LEU A 683 -2.63 -13.65 -32.77
N LYS A 684 -3.63 -13.93 -31.93
CA LYS A 684 -5.02 -13.50 -32.18
C LYS A 684 -5.19 -11.97 -32.28
N ARG A 685 -4.24 -11.19 -31.72
CA ARG A 685 -4.21 -9.72 -31.83
C ARG A 685 -3.41 -9.22 -33.03
N ASN A 686 -3.02 -10.12 -33.95
CA ASN A 686 -2.12 -9.85 -35.07
C ASN A 686 -0.73 -9.32 -34.65
N GLU A 687 -0.27 -9.61 -33.43
CA GLU A 687 1.10 -9.32 -32.98
C GLU A 687 2.06 -10.45 -33.46
N ILE A 688 2.32 -10.51 -34.78
CA ILE A 688 3.22 -11.51 -35.40
C ILE A 688 4.68 -11.14 -35.14
N PRO A 689 5.53 -12.07 -34.64
CA PRO A 689 6.92 -11.74 -34.34
C PRO A 689 7.75 -11.59 -35.61
N GLN A 690 8.75 -10.70 -35.56
CA GLN A 690 9.80 -10.62 -36.57
C GLN A 690 10.88 -11.66 -36.30
N ILE A 691 11.31 -12.37 -37.35
CA ILE A 691 12.34 -13.40 -37.29
C ILE A 691 13.55 -12.94 -38.10
N THR A 692 14.74 -13.07 -37.53
CA THR A 692 16.02 -12.78 -38.19
C THR A 692 16.95 -13.97 -37.97
N ASN A 693 17.48 -14.55 -39.06
CA ASN A 693 18.36 -15.73 -39.02
C ASN A 693 17.78 -16.92 -38.22
N GLY A 694 16.49 -17.20 -38.36
CA GLY A 694 15.81 -18.31 -37.67
C GLY A 694 15.56 -18.09 -36.17
N SER A 695 15.82 -16.90 -35.64
CA SER A 695 15.57 -16.52 -34.24
C SER A 695 14.68 -15.27 -34.12
N LEU A 696 14.07 -15.06 -32.96
CA LEU A 696 13.29 -13.83 -32.71
C LEU A 696 14.19 -12.59 -32.80
N HIS A 697 13.78 -11.62 -33.61
CA HIS A 697 14.33 -10.28 -33.59
C HIS A 697 14.27 -9.69 -32.18
N GLU A 698 15.21 -8.81 -31.83
CA GLU A 698 15.40 -8.30 -30.47
C GLU A 698 14.12 -7.72 -29.86
N ASP A 699 13.37 -6.92 -30.63
CA ASP A 699 12.11 -6.31 -30.17
C ASP A 699 11.00 -7.35 -29.93
N SER A 700 10.89 -8.34 -30.83
CA SER A 700 9.89 -9.42 -30.71
C SER A 700 10.21 -10.33 -29.51
N ARG A 701 11.50 -10.57 -29.26
CA ARG A 701 12.00 -11.32 -28.12
C ARG A 701 11.70 -10.60 -26.80
N LYS A 702 11.98 -9.30 -26.73
CA LYS A 702 11.68 -8.45 -25.57
C LYS A 702 10.18 -8.45 -25.29
N ARG A 703 9.35 -8.21 -26.31
CA ARG A 703 7.90 -8.19 -26.19
C ARG A 703 7.34 -9.51 -25.67
N LEU A 704 7.77 -10.64 -26.23
CA LEU A 704 7.34 -11.96 -25.78
C LEU A 704 7.76 -12.25 -24.34
N ALA A 705 9.01 -11.91 -23.98
CA ALA A 705 9.51 -12.07 -22.62
C ALA A 705 8.67 -11.27 -21.62
N GLU A 706 8.39 -9.99 -21.93
CA GLU A 706 7.56 -9.12 -21.08
C GLU A 706 6.19 -9.72 -20.80
N VAL A 707 5.48 -10.21 -21.83
CA VAL A 707 4.11 -10.73 -21.65
C VAL A 707 4.09 -12.07 -20.89
N ILE A 708 5.08 -12.94 -21.13
CA ILE A 708 5.22 -14.19 -20.37
C ILE A 708 5.56 -13.92 -18.91
N LEU A 709 6.46 -12.96 -18.63
CA LEU A 709 6.78 -12.53 -17.27
C LEU A 709 5.56 -11.89 -16.59
N GLU A 710 4.81 -11.03 -17.29
CA GLU A 710 3.53 -10.50 -16.80
C GLU A 710 2.54 -11.62 -16.44
N ARG A 711 2.54 -12.72 -17.21
CA ARG A 711 1.71 -13.89 -16.94
C ARG A 711 2.17 -14.65 -15.70
N LEU A 712 3.46 -14.87 -15.54
CA LEU A 712 4.05 -15.55 -14.36
C LEU A 712 3.81 -14.81 -13.05
N TYR A 713 3.69 -13.48 -13.09
CA TYR A 713 3.29 -12.70 -11.91
C TYR A 713 1.80 -12.36 -11.90
N THR A 714 0.97 -13.04 -12.71
CA THR A 714 -0.48 -12.95 -12.58
C THR A 714 -0.96 -13.75 -11.36
N PRO A 715 -1.73 -13.15 -10.45
CA PRO A 715 -2.27 -13.84 -9.30
C PRO A 715 -3.46 -14.68 -9.70
N ILE A 716 -3.38 -15.93 -9.29
CA ILE A 716 -4.35 -16.98 -9.57
C ILE A 716 -4.88 -17.52 -8.25
N SER A 717 -6.09 -18.04 -8.27
CA SER A 717 -6.60 -18.79 -7.11
C SER A 717 -5.90 -20.14 -7.05
N TYR A 718 -5.23 -20.42 -5.95
CA TYR A 718 -4.54 -21.67 -5.68
C TYR A 718 -4.81 -22.09 -4.23
N ARG A 719 -5.41 -23.28 -4.05
CA ARG A 719 -5.78 -23.85 -2.73
C ARG A 719 -6.55 -22.89 -1.79
N GLY A 720 -7.37 -22.01 -2.35
CA GLY A 720 -8.19 -21.06 -1.58
C GLY A 720 -7.55 -19.68 -1.38
N GLU A 721 -6.28 -19.50 -1.78
CA GLU A 721 -5.55 -18.24 -1.68
C GLU A 721 -5.30 -17.61 -3.05
N ARG A 722 -5.11 -16.28 -3.11
CA ARG A 722 -4.66 -15.58 -4.32
C ARG A 722 -3.17 -15.33 -4.25
N ILE A 723 -2.41 -16.13 -4.99
CA ILE A 723 -0.95 -16.06 -5.05
C ILE A 723 -0.48 -15.97 -6.50
N TYR A 724 0.75 -15.48 -6.71
CA TYR A 724 1.31 -15.37 -8.04
C TYR A 724 1.56 -16.73 -8.67
N MET A 725 1.40 -16.82 -9.98
CA MET A 725 1.65 -18.05 -10.73
C MET A 725 3.08 -18.57 -10.51
N GLN A 726 4.08 -17.70 -10.40
CA GLN A 726 5.44 -18.08 -10.03
C GLN A 726 5.55 -18.68 -8.62
N ASP A 727 4.76 -18.18 -7.67
CA ASP A 727 4.72 -18.76 -6.32
C ASP A 727 4.00 -20.10 -6.30
N VAL A 728 3.02 -20.33 -7.19
CA VAL A 728 2.45 -21.67 -7.39
C VAL A 728 3.52 -22.65 -7.88
N ILE A 729 4.39 -22.25 -8.82
CA ILE A 729 5.51 -23.08 -9.30
C ILE A 729 6.44 -23.43 -8.13
N ARG A 730 6.77 -22.44 -7.27
CA ARG A 730 7.58 -22.65 -6.05
C ARG A 730 6.91 -23.59 -5.06
N MET A 731 5.64 -23.39 -4.77
CA MET A 731 4.89 -24.25 -3.86
C MET A 731 4.78 -25.67 -4.39
N GLN A 732 4.64 -25.86 -5.70
CA GLN A 732 4.60 -27.18 -6.33
C GLN A 732 5.92 -27.95 -6.15
N ALA A 733 7.07 -27.28 -6.25
CA ALA A 733 8.36 -27.86 -5.87
C ALA A 733 8.43 -28.21 -4.37
N VAL A 734 7.89 -27.36 -3.49
CA VAL A 734 7.82 -27.64 -2.03
C VAL A 734 6.91 -28.82 -1.71
N HIS A 735 5.75 -28.94 -2.36
CA HIS A 735 4.84 -30.07 -2.18
C HIS A 735 5.46 -31.38 -2.67
N LEU A 736 6.13 -31.34 -3.81
CA LEU A 736 6.89 -32.47 -4.32
C LEU A 736 7.94 -32.92 -3.30
N ARG A 737 8.74 -31.99 -2.76
CA ARG A 737 9.69 -32.26 -1.68
C ARG A 737 9.02 -32.87 -0.46
N ASN A 738 7.94 -32.27 0.02
CA ASN A 738 7.25 -32.74 1.22
C ASN A 738 6.69 -34.15 1.02
N PHE A 739 6.17 -34.48 -0.16
CA PHE A 739 5.71 -35.83 -0.50
C PHE A 739 6.87 -36.83 -0.52
N ILE A 740 7.99 -36.47 -1.15
CA ILE A 740 9.22 -37.28 -1.17
C ILE A 740 9.70 -37.54 0.26
N CYS A 741 9.71 -36.52 1.12
CA CYS A 741 10.03 -36.63 2.55
C CYS A 741 8.98 -37.33 3.41
N GLY A 742 7.81 -37.69 2.87
CA GLY A 742 6.73 -38.32 3.63
C GLY A 742 5.95 -37.37 4.56
N LYS A 743 6.18 -36.05 4.45
CA LYS A 743 5.42 -35.01 5.17
C LYS A 743 4.05 -34.77 4.56
N GLU A 744 3.90 -35.01 3.26
CA GLU A 744 2.61 -34.99 2.56
C GLU A 744 2.21 -36.40 2.12
N LYS A 745 0.92 -36.72 2.26
CA LYS A 745 0.38 -38.04 1.90
C LYS A 745 0.34 -38.29 0.39
N SER A 746 0.28 -37.23 -0.42
CA SER A 746 0.15 -37.34 -1.87
C SER A 746 0.62 -36.05 -2.55
N PHE A 747 1.41 -36.19 -3.61
CA PHE A 747 1.73 -35.08 -4.51
C PHE A 747 0.58 -34.87 -5.51
N LYS A 748 0.10 -33.63 -5.64
CA LYS A 748 -0.96 -33.23 -6.56
C LYS A 748 -0.52 -31.99 -7.35
N PRO A 749 -0.14 -32.17 -8.62
CA PRO A 749 0.24 -31.08 -9.50
C PRO A 749 -0.90 -30.11 -9.73
N TRP A 750 -0.53 -28.88 -10.09
CA TRP A 750 -1.51 -27.83 -10.30
C TRP A 750 -2.35 -28.10 -11.56
N ILE A 751 -3.67 -28.07 -11.38
CA ILE A 751 -4.63 -28.09 -12.47
C ILE A 751 -5.34 -26.75 -12.46
N PHE A 752 -5.28 -26.00 -13.55
CA PHE A 752 -5.91 -24.70 -13.61
C PHE A 752 -7.41 -24.85 -13.82
N LYS A 753 -8.19 -24.02 -13.11
CA LYS A 753 -9.64 -23.92 -13.30
C LYS A 753 -9.90 -22.91 -14.43
N TRP A 754 -10.72 -23.29 -15.41
CA TRP A 754 -10.99 -22.50 -16.63
C TRP A 754 -12.26 -21.67 -16.52
#